data_AF-A0A2V3HJV5-F1
#
_entry.id   AF-A0A2V3HJV5-F1
#
_cell.length_a   1.000
_cell.length_b   1.000
_cell.length_c   1.000
_cell.angle_alpha   90.00
_cell.angle_beta   90.00
_cell.angle_gamma   90.00
#
_symmetry.space_group_name_H-M   'P 1'
#
loop_
_entity.id
_entity.type
_entity.pdbx_description
1 polymer ?
#
loop_
_entity_poly.entity_id
_entity_poly.type
_entity_poly.pdbx_seq_one_letter_code
_entity_poly.pdbx_strand_id
1 'polypeptide(L)'
;MWKMALTHNQYAVAAIAATLCLAGFYTIIDAGLSTTVSGGFEPAGEDILQRPNEDQTGGEDFDNDGLPDRMEQTLYGTDWRNNDTDGDGLEDGWEIQNGLDPLDSGEATTGDIEGNPPDGGEAGEQNETFPDPDNGAFGDPDRDGLTNEQEAALGTNPTVRDSDGDGLNDRWESLYTETVQTPQGPITLLDPLNPNWGCPLLTPQVEAEMLLIIGIKTWNELPVGPNGKHSCDSVLDIDRQGPDSLPNYLEERYDTNPLEEDSDNDLIPDRVEVAFGSLDLQVHCGVPQFGTIRMDAPYTSLMSGIGDLTWFNQDMDGDGRLNGPGDWDTDGDGMPDGFEYCYNTLLDPANSTDAYGDGDEDGLNNVEEYEVAYTWGPTNFTSPLDPDTDADGMPDGWEYHNGIHPLDGSNAEDDPDFDGYDADGDGGVRFTDLVGVTTIHSIVVEVGDFVQVNRTIFWVTTVQNSQYVNLPVKTPTAGWVYAIDVEIGEEVKSRIQDLAIVVEDHERFTNLDEYNARDRDGDGIVDGRSTDPLVADTDNDGLIDGIEVIGWTIRIVDMGVRDVHVRSNPGVYDTDRDGLSDAMEYYTTFTNATDRDTDSDGLEDYTEAVDGFMWNGTVYFTNASMFDTDNDGLDDGEEVVDGLDQYITHANNADTDDDGLNDGGEVLHIPRPWQSATNPLDNDTDDDGQPDGWEMQVFSVQQNTNSHSLWVTTQNWLPLGCDSMIECGLGPGGWVWDSYLKGFQTSGDRNGDGALDPKYFVYEMNLTGFTIPAGGRWALDPSYGSMPDSAFDIDNDTLLNSLEAPNRWDTNPVDDDTDGDLLPDGWEVSASERAITGGLVDNNTLDAL
;
A
#
# COMPACT_ATOMS: atom_id res chain seq x y z
N MET A 1 -44.72 81.01 23.18
CA MET A 1 -44.96 79.56 23.27
C MET A 1 -43.61 78.89 23.19
N TRP A 2 -43.01 78.58 24.34
CA TRP A 2 -41.73 77.87 24.45
C TRP A 2 -42.05 76.55 25.15
N LYS A 3 -41.97 75.43 24.41
CA LYS A 3 -41.93 74.09 25.01
C LYS A 3 -40.48 73.88 25.45
N MET A 4 -40.22 73.86 26.76
CA MET A 4 -38.99 73.26 27.28
C MET A 4 -39.20 71.75 27.27
N ALA A 5 -38.43 71.06 26.44
CA ALA A 5 -38.27 69.61 26.50
C ALA A 5 -37.01 69.32 27.32
N LEU A 6 -37.14 68.49 28.35
CA LEU A 6 -36.01 67.98 29.13
C LEU A 6 -35.18 67.03 28.26
N THR A 7 -33.87 66.98 28.46
CA THR A 7 -32.99 66.01 27.79
C THR A 7 -33.11 64.62 28.44
N HIS A 8 -32.69 63.56 27.75
CA HIS A 8 -32.83 62.17 28.23
C HIS A 8 -32.24 61.96 29.65
N ASN A 9 -31.07 62.55 29.91
CA ASN A 9 -30.42 62.49 31.23
C ASN A 9 -31.18 63.27 32.30
N GLN A 10 -31.92 64.33 31.94
CA GLN A 10 -32.77 65.05 32.88
C GLN A 10 -34.06 64.31 33.19
N TYR A 11 -34.59 63.51 32.25
CA TYR A 11 -35.68 62.58 32.52
C TYR A 11 -35.22 61.44 33.44
N ALA A 12 -34.02 60.91 33.23
CA ALA A 12 -33.43 59.87 34.09
C ALA A 12 -33.25 60.37 35.54
N VAL A 13 -32.68 61.57 35.74
CA VAL A 13 -32.53 62.14 37.09
C VAL A 13 -33.88 62.45 37.74
N ALA A 14 -34.87 62.91 36.97
CA ALA A 14 -36.22 63.13 37.49
C ALA A 14 -36.93 61.81 37.86
N ALA A 15 -36.71 60.73 37.10
CA ALA A 15 -37.22 59.40 37.40
C ALA A 15 -36.56 58.81 38.65
N ILE A 16 -35.23 58.90 38.76
CA ILE A 16 -34.46 58.44 39.94
C ILE A 16 -34.86 59.21 41.21
N ALA A 17 -35.04 60.53 41.10
CA ALA A 17 -35.51 61.33 42.23
C ALA A 17 -36.96 60.98 42.63
N ALA A 18 -37.83 60.69 41.66
CA ALA A 18 -39.20 60.27 41.93
C ALA A 18 -39.27 58.89 42.58
N THR A 19 -38.45 57.92 42.14
CA THR A 19 -38.39 56.58 42.74
C THR A 19 -37.76 56.59 44.12
N LEU A 20 -36.69 57.36 44.36
CA LEU A 20 -36.12 57.53 45.71
C LEU A 20 -37.10 58.21 46.67
N CYS A 21 -37.88 59.20 46.23
CA CYS A 21 -38.94 59.78 47.04
C CYS A 21 -40.10 58.80 47.30
N LEU A 22 -40.44 57.94 46.34
CA LEU A 22 -41.50 56.94 46.51
C LEU A 22 -41.05 55.80 47.46
N ALA A 23 -39.82 55.32 47.31
CA ALA A 23 -39.19 54.33 48.19
C ALA A 23 -39.02 54.86 49.62
N GLY A 24 -38.66 56.14 49.77
CA GLY A 24 -38.67 56.83 51.07
C GLY A 24 -40.08 56.92 51.70
N PHE A 25 -41.14 57.07 50.90
CA PHE A 25 -42.51 57.06 51.40
C PHE A 25 -42.99 55.67 51.83
N TYR A 26 -42.61 54.61 51.11
CA TYR A 26 -42.95 53.23 51.48
C TYR A 26 -42.24 52.78 52.76
N THR A 27 -40.95 53.09 52.91
CA THR A 27 -40.18 52.78 54.14
C THR A 27 -40.68 53.53 55.38
N ILE A 28 -41.16 54.78 55.22
CA ILE A 28 -41.76 55.56 56.32
C ILE A 28 -43.16 55.04 56.69
N ILE A 29 -43.95 54.58 55.72
CA ILE A 29 -45.29 54.01 55.98
C ILE A 29 -45.16 52.62 56.66
N ASP A 30 -44.14 51.83 56.29
CA ASP A 30 -43.89 50.51 56.89
C ASP A 30 -43.34 50.62 58.32
N ALA A 31 -42.42 51.56 58.56
CA ALA A 31 -41.97 51.91 59.91
C ALA A 31 -43.08 52.53 60.79
N GLY A 32 -44.05 53.22 60.17
CA GLY A 32 -45.20 53.82 60.85
C GLY A 32 -46.33 52.83 61.19
N LEU A 33 -46.51 51.78 60.38
CA LEU A 33 -47.48 50.71 60.65
C LEU A 33 -46.99 49.72 61.72
N SER A 34 -45.67 49.52 61.83
CA SER A 34 -45.04 48.65 62.85
C SER A 34 -45.15 49.17 64.30
N THR A 35 -45.54 50.44 64.52
CA THR A 35 -45.62 51.02 65.88
C THR A 35 -47.03 51.33 66.39
N THR A 36 -48.08 50.80 65.75
CA THR A 36 -49.46 50.94 66.27
C THR A 36 -49.91 49.76 67.14
N VAL A 37 -50.29 50.11 68.37
CA VAL A 37 -50.75 49.25 69.46
C VAL A 37 -52.08 48.54 69.10
N SER A 38 -52.00 47.42 68.39
CA SER A 38 -53.13 46.48 68.22
C SER A 38 -52.72 44.99 68.35
N GLY A 39 -51.45 44.69 68.64
CA GLY A 39 -50.92 43.31 68.62
C GLY A 39 -50.50 42.70 69.96
N GLY A 40 -50.66 43.38 71.11
CA GLY A 40 -50.50 42.74 72.42
C GLY A 40 -49.06 42.40 72.87
N PHE A 41 -48.04 43.11 72.41
CA PHE A 41 -46.66 42.97 72.93
C PHE A 41 -46.21 44.22 73.70
N GLU A 42 -45.45 44.02 74.79
CA GLU A 42 -44.88 45.11 75.62
C GLU A 42 -43.67 45.78 74.93
N PRO A 43 -43.44 47.08 75.16
CA PRO A 43 -42.37 47.84 74.50
C PRO A 43 -41.00 47.59 75.16
N ALA A 44 -40.01 47.11 74.40
CA ALA A 44 -38.63 46.89 74.83
C ALA A 44 -37.80 48.20 74.86
N GLY A 45 -38.26 49.19 75.62
CA GLY A 45 -37.59 50.49 75.80
C GLY A 45 -36.74 50.62 77.07
N GLU A 46 -36.71 49.62 77.94
CA GLU A 46 -35.99 49.67 79.21
C GLU A 46 -35.30 48.35 79.53
N ASP A 47 -34.16 48.05 78.89
CA ASP A 47 -33.17 47.12 79.50
C ASP A 47 -31.72 47.28 78.99
N ILE A 48 -31.27 48.52 78.72
CA ILE A 48 -29.83 48.79 78.61
C ILE A 48 -29.29 49.14 80.00
N LEU A 49 -29.00 48.16 80.86
CA LEU A 49 -27.95 48.25 81.90
C LEU A 49 -27.55 46.86 82.45
N GLN A 50 -26.37 46.40 82.02
CA GLN A 50 -25.44 45.44 82.65
C GLN A 50 -25.99 44.44 83.70
N ARG A 51 -26.08 43.16 83.30
CA ARG A 51 -25.81 42.00 84.17
C ARG A 51 -25.01 40.91 83.42
N PRO A 52 -24.08 40.20 84.09
CA PRO A 52 -23.19 39.23 83.46
C PRO A 52 -23.82 37.83 83.40
N ASN A 53 -23.47 37.06 82.36
CA ASN A 53 -23.84 35.66 82.10
C ASN A 53 -25.34 35.37 82.04
N GLU A 54 -25.94 35.60 80.87
CA GLU A 54 -26.86 34.60 80.33
C GLU A 54 -26.03 33.76 79.35
N ASP A 55 -25.80 32.51 79.71
CA ASP A 55 -25.40 31.50 78.73
C ASP A 55 -26.52 31.49 77.67
N GLN A 56 -26.24 32.05 76.49
CA GLN A 56 -27.05 31.75 75.32
C GLN A 56 -26.92 30.23 75.15
N THR A 57 -27.93 29.50 75.59
CA THR A 57 -28.07 28.09 75.25
C THR A 57 -28.09 28.06 73.73
N GLY A 58 -27.04 27.49 73.11
CA GLY A 58 -27.09 27.15 71.69
C GLY A 58 -28.41 26.46 71.41
N GLY A 59 -29.01 26.74 70.25
CA GLY A 59 -30.19 26.00 69.84
C GLY A 59 -29.91 24.50 69.87
N GLU A 60 -30.94 23.70 70.07
CA GLU A 60 -30.83 22.27 69.78
C GLU A 60 -30.52 22.15 68.27
N ASP A 61 -29.56 21.29 67.96
CA ASP A 61 -29.07 20.91 66.63
C ASP A 61 -29.14 19.39 66.65
N PHE A 62 -30.10 18.82 65.92
CA PHE A 62 -30.53 17.43 66.07
C PHE A 62 -29.70 16.46 65.21
N ASP A 63 -29.31 16.86 64.02
CA ASP A 63 -28.50 16.11 63.05
C ASP A 63 -26.99 16.42 63.15
N ASN A 64 -26.60 17.50 63.82
CA ASN A 64 -25.22 17.91 64.12
C ASN A 64 -24.41 18.36 62.89
N ASP A 65 -25.08 19.01 61.93
CA ASP A 65 -24.46 19.63 60.74
C ASP A 65 -23.89 21.04 61.04
N GLY A 66 -24.15 21.58 62.24
CA GLY A 66 -23.70 22.91 62.66
C GLY A 66 -24.77 24.00 62.57
N LEU A 67 -25.97 23.70 62.11
CA LEU A 67 -27.11 24.60 62.10
C LEU A 67 -28.07 24.32 63.27
N PRO A 68 -28.56 25.35 63.98
CA PRO A 68 -29.60 25.13 64.97
C PRO A 68 -30.95 24.78 64.31
N ASP A 69 -31.72 23.83 64.87
CA ASP A 69 -33.04 23.36 64.38
C ASP A 69 -34.00 24.49 63.99
N ARG A 70 -33.93 25.60 64.74
CA ARG A 70 -34.80 26.77 64.55
C ARG A 70 -34.39 27.58 63.33
N MET A 71 -33.10 27.64 63.04
CA MET A 71 -32.54 28.40 61.92
C MET A 71 -32.85 27.69 60.60
N GLU A 72 -32.66 26.38 60.55
CA GLU A 72 -33.05 25.52 59.43
C GLU A 72 -34.53 25.67 59.07
N GLN A 73 -35.43 25.52 60.06
CA GLN A 73 -36.87 25.64 59.80
C GLN A 73 -37.38 27.05 59.45
N THR A 74 -36.68 28.11 59.86
CA THR A 74 -37.23 29.49 59.77
C THR A 74 -36.48 30.42 58.82
N LEU A 75 -35.22 30.13 58.51
CA LEU A 75 -34.37 30.97 57.69
C LEU A 75 -33.95 30.28 56.39
N TYR A 76 -33.49 29.02 56.45
CA TYR A 76 -32.86 28.35 55.31
C TYR A 76 -33.77 27.33 54.60
N GLY A 77 -34.73 26.73 55.30
CA GLY A 77 -35.69 25.81 54.69
C GLY A 77 -35.25 24.35 54.62
N THR A 78 -34.11 24.01 55.22
CA THR A 78 -33.54 22.66 55.33
C THR A 78 -34.27 21.78 56.36
N ASP A 79 -34.16 20.45 56.24
CA ASP A 79 -34.77 19.50 57.18
C ASP A 79 -33.82 19.21 58.35
N TRP A 80 -34.05 19.88 59.48
CA TRP A 80 -33.43 19.68 60.83
C TRP A 80 -33.32 18.25 61.41
N ARG A 81 -33.56 17.21 60.62
CA ARG A 81 -33.27 15.81 60.97
C ARG A 81 -32.30 15.15 60.01
N ASN A 82 -31.91 15.84 58.96
CA ASN A 82 -31.10 15.37 57.87
C ASN A 82 -29.99 16.41 57.66
N ASN A 83 -28.75 16.01 57.87
CA ASN A 83 -27.60 16.90 57.76
C ASN A 83 -27.26 17.31 56.31
N ASP A 84 -27.91 16.70 55.32
CA ASP A 84 -27.72 16.89 53.87
C ASP A 84 -29.12 16.81 53.23
N THR A 85 -29.80 17.95 53.11
CA THR A 85 -31.23 18.03 52.81
C THR A 85 -31.54 17.63 51.36
N ASP A 86 -30.71 18.01 50.42
CA ASP A 86 -30.90 17.71 48.99
C ASP A 86 -30.22 16.40 48.54
N GLY A 87 -29.34 15.84 49.36
CA GLY A 87 -28.79 14.50 49.23
C GLY A 87 -27.62 14.39 48.26
N ASP A 88 -26.88 15.49 48.06
CA ASP A 88 -25.77 15.56 47.12
C ASP A 88 -24.40 15.19 47.73
N GLY A 89 -24.34 15.09 49.07
CA GLY A 89 -23.15 14.71 49.82
C GLY A 89 -22.46 15.85 50.57
N LEU A 90 -22.90 17.10 50.41
CA LEU A 90 -22.48 18.24 51.22
C LEU A 90 -23.39 18.39 52.46
N GLU A 91 -22.86 18.91 53.57
CA GLU A 91 -23.67 19.16 54.78
C GLU A 91 -24.30 20.55 54.71
N ASP A 92 -25.61 20.66 55.01
CA ASP A 92 -26.38 21.92 54.91
C ASP A 92 -25.68 23.08 55.66
N GLY A 93 -25.14 22.79 56.84
CA GLY A 93 -24.39 23.74 57.65
C GLY A 93 -23.06 24.19 57.07
N TRP A 94 -22.37 23.33 56.32
CA TRP A 94 -21.13 23.68 55.63
C TRP A 94 -21.41 24.54 54.40
N GLU A 95 -22.42 24.20 53.60
CA GLU A 95 -22.83 24.96 52.42
C GLU A 95 -23.21 26.40 52.78
N ILE A 96 -24.03 26.57 53.82
CA ILE A 96 -24.42 27.90 54.31
C ILE A 96 -23.23 28.68 54.84
N GLN A 97 -22.26 28.00 55.48
CA GLN A 97 -21.07 28.67 55.99
C GLN A 97 -20.19 29.22 54.86
N ASN A 98 -20.16 28.55 53.71
CA ASN A 98 -19.38 28.93 52.53
C ASN A 98 -20.16 29.71 51.48
N GLY A 99 -21.48 29.86 51.65
CA GLY A 99 -22.32 30.68 50.79
C GLY A 99 -22.99 29.95 49.62
N LEU A 100 -23.02 28.62 49.67
CA LEU A 100 -23.75 27.74 48.75
C LEU A 100 -25.22 27.56 49.19
N ASP A 101 -26.07 27.03 48.32
CA ASP A 101 -27.50 26.78 48.61
C ASP A 101 -27.78 25.31 48.98
N PRO A 102 -28.08 24.99 50.26
CA PRO A 102 -28.25 23.61 50.76
C PRO A 102 -29.54 22.89 50.31
N LEU A 103 -30.23 23.46 49.33
CA LEU A 103 -31.42 22.89 48.72
C LEU A 103 -31.21 22.62 47.22
N ASP A 104 -30.02 22.90 46.70
CA ASP A 104 -29.66 22.80 45.29
C ASP A 104 -28.47 21.86 45.04
N SER A 105 -28.81 20.59 44.86
CA SER A 105 -27.85 19.51 44.52
C SER A 105 -27.06 19.69 43.21
N GLY A 106 -27.27 20.78 42.46
CA GLY A 106 -26.64 21.05 41.16
C GLY A 106 -27.09 20.14 40.00
N GLU A 107 -27.78 19.03 40.28
CA GLU A 107 -28.32 18.15 39.25
C GLU A 107 -29.76 18.51 38.83
N ALA A 108 -29.99 18.57 37.52
CA ALA A 108 -31.33 18.71 36.97
C ALA A 108 -32.16 17.44 37.21
N THR A 109 -32.95 17.41 38.30
CA THR A 109 -33.85 16.29 38.55
C THR A 109 -34.92 16.20 37.46
N THR A 110 -35.19 14.99 36.97
CA THR A 110 -36.19 14.73 35.90
C THR A 110 -37.65 15.07 36.29
N GLY A 111 -37.88 15.63 37.49
CA GLY A 111 -39.18 16.03 38.00
C GLY A 111 -39.56 17.50 37.77
N ASP A 112 -38.61 18.40 37.47
CA ASP A 112 -38.86 19.86 37.53
C ASP A 112 -39.16 20.54 36.19
N ILE A 113 -39.28 19.78 35.09
CA ILE A 113 -39.76 20.29 33.80
C ILE A 113 -41.28 20.08 33.67
N GLU A 114 -42.07 20.72 34.54
CA GLU A 114 -43.47 21.04 34.23
C GLU A 114 -43.80 22.50 34.56
N GLY A 115 -43.63 23.39 33.58
CA GLY A 115 -44.58 24.49 33.40
C GLY A 115 -44.03 25.90 33.13
N ASN A 116 -43.89 26.18 31.83
CA ASN A 116 -44.00 27.48 31.15
C ASN A 116 -42.73 28.37 31.10
N PRO A 117 -42.18 28.66 29.90
CA PRO A 117 -41.10 29.63 29.75
C PRO A 117 -41.61 31.04 30.08
N PRO A 118 -40.81 31.93 30.70
CA PRO A 118 -41.21 33.30 30.94
C PRO A 118 -41.39 34.03 29.61
N ASP A 119 -42.55 34.68 29.45
CA ASP A 119 -42.84 35.57 28.34
C ASP A 119 -41.87 36.76 28.35
N GLY A 120 -41.29 37.07 27.19
CA GLY A 120 -40.20 38.01 27.03
C GLY A 120 -40.52 39.40 27.59
N GLY A 121 -39.76 39.80 28.62
CA GLY A 121 -39.76 41.15 29.16
C GLY A 121 -38.49 41.42 29.96
N GLU A 122 -37.68 42.37 29.48
CA GLU A 122 -36.55 43.04 30.14
C GLU A 122 -35.74 42.21 31.16
N ALA A 123 -34.59 41.69 30.68
CA ALA A 123 -33.54 41.12 31.52
C ALA A 123 -33.05 42.15 32.56
N GLY A 124 -33.42 41.94 33.82
CA GLY A 124 -32.68 42.39 34.99
C GLY A 124 -32.07 41.17 35.66
N GLU A 125 -30.74 41.18 35.83
CA GLU A 125 -29.83 40.48 36.78
C GLU A 125 -30.33 39.24 37.57
N GLN A 126 -31.18 38.37 37.03
CA GLN A 126 -31.59 37.10 37.65
C GLN A 126 -31.79 36.03 36.58
N ASN A 127 -30.76 35.80 35.77
CA ASN A 127 -30.70 34.62 34.90
C ASN A 127 -29.78 33.58 35.55
N GLU A 128 -30.13 33.21 36.79
CA GLU A 128 -29.64 32.00 37.44
C GLU A 128 -30.40 30.84 36.79
N THR A 129 -29.64 29.89 36.23
CA THR A 129 -30.19 28.62 35.78
C THR A 129 -30.66 27.92 37.04
N PHE A 130 -31.94 27.56 37.11
CA PHE A 130 -32.48 26.83 38.26
C PHE A 130 -32.74 25.39 37.79
N PRO A 131 -32.06 24.36 38.31
CA PRO A 131 -30.99 24.37 39.34
C PRO A 131 -29.63 24.90 38.83
N ASP A 132 -28.83 25.46 39.74
CA ASP A 132 -27.50 26.01 39.46
C ASP A 132 -26.42 24.93 39.65
N PRO A 133 -25.74 24.49 38.57
CA PRO A 133 -24.73 23.45 38.66
C PRO A 133 -23.57 23.78 39.62
N ASP A 134 -23.32 25.07 39.88
CA ASP A 134 -22.19 25.52 40.69
C ASP A 134 -22.45 25.30 42.20
N ASN A 135 -23.70 25.13 42.65
CA ASN A 135 -24.01 24.91 44.07
C ASN A 135 -23.79 23.47 44.55
N GLY A 136 -23.98 22.48 43.68
CA GLY A 136 -23.93 21.07 44.09
C GLY A 136 -22.50 20.58 44.38
N ALA A 137 -22.36 19.36 44.90
CA ALA A 137 -21.08 18.74 45.25
C ALA A 137 -20.00 18.77 44.14
N PHE A 138 -20.41 18.75 42.87
CA PHE A 138 -19.52 18.78 41.70
C PHE A 138 -19.38 20.18 41.05
N GLY A 139 -19.98 21.20 41.65
CA GLY A 139 -19.87 22.59 41.21
C GLY A 139 -18.50 23.19 41.54
N ASP A 140 -18.14 24.23 40.78
CA ASP A 140 -16.91 25.03 40.94
C ASP A 140 -17.27 26.52 40.76
N PRO A 141 -17.80 27.17 41.82
CA PRO A 141 -18.32 28.53 41.74
C PRO A 141 -17.27 29.60 41.43
N ASP A 142 -16.05 29.43 41.91
CA ASP A 142 -14.96 30.40 41.76
C ASP A 142 -13.97 30.08 40.62
N ARG A 143 -14.13 28.91 40.00
CA ARG A 143 -13.42 28.44 38.81
C ARG A 143 -11.93 28.33 39.03
N ASP A 144 -11.54 27.89 40.22
CA ASP A 144 -10.17 27.51 40.50
C ASP A 144 -9.85 26.06 40.12
N GLY A 145 -10.89 25.27 39.81
CA GLY A 145 -10.81 23.87 39.39
C GLY A 145 -10.93 22.85 40.53
N LEU A 146 -11.18 23.27 41.77
CA LEU A 146 -11.64 22.39 42.84
C LEU A 146 -13.17 22.34 42.84
N THR A 147 -13.69 21.15 43.09
CA THR A 147 -15.13 20.97 43.34
C THR A 147 -15.48 21.29 44.78
N ASN A 148 -16.71 21.71 45.04
CA ASN A 148 -17.22 21.96 46.39
C ASN A 148 -16.93 20.80 47.38
N GLU A 149 -17.04 19.53 46.95
CA GLU A 149 -16.68 18.36 47.78
C GLU A 149 -15.18 18.32 48.14
N GLN A 150 -14.31 18.62 47.18
CA GLN A 150 -12.85 18.64 47.39
C GLN A 150 -12.45 19.78 48.32
N GLU A 151 -13.06 20.95 48.16
CA GLU A 151 -12.82 22.10 49.04
C GLU A 151 -13.32 21.87 50.45
N ALA A 152 -14.47 21.19 50.61
CA ALA A 152 -14.95 20.74 51.92
C ALA A 152 -13.92 19.83 52.62
N ALA A 153 -13.24 18.97 51.85
CA ALA A 153 -12.20 18.08 52.38
C ALA A 153 -10.89 18.81 52.72
N LEU A 154 -10.51 19.82 51.93
CA LEU A 154 -9.31 20.65 52.15
C LEU A 154 -9.55 21.73 53.22
N GLY A 155 -10.79 22.14 53.43
CA GLY A 155 -11.19 23.24 54.31
C GLY A 155 -11.05 24.63 53.68
N THR A 156 -10.92 24.70 52.36
CA THR A 156 -10.86 25.92 51.53
C THR A 156 -12.27 26.47 51.30
N ASN A 157 -12.38 27.63 50.68
CA ASN A 157 -13.62 28.37 50.50
C ASN A 157 -14.10 28.34 49.03
N PRO A 158 -15.21 27.63 48.74
CA PRO A 158 -15.79 27.46 47.40
C PRO A 158 -16.15 28.67 46.56
N THR A 159 -16.10 29.85 47.16
CA THR A 159 -16.47 31.09 46.48
C THR A 159 -15.27 32.00 46.26
N VAL A 160 -14.08 31.57 46.67
CA VAL A 160 -12.85 32.35 46.65
C VAL A 160 -11.68 31.47 46.21
N ARG A 161 -11.28 31.66 44.96
CA ARG A 161 -10.13 30.99 44.31
C ARG A 161 -8.83 30.94 45.14
N ASP A 162 -8.60 31.91 46.02
CA ASP A 162 -7.42 32.04 46.89
C ASP A 162 -7.91 32.23 48.34
N SER A 163 -8.05 31.13 49.08
CA SER A 163 -8.68 31.13 50.40
C SER A 163 -7.88 31.88 51.45
N ASP A 164 -6.56 31.89 51.35
CA ASP A 164 -5.66 32.44 52.36
C ASP A 164 -5.04 33.81 51.99
N GLY A 165 -5.27 34.25 50.76
CA GLY A 165 -5.03 35.57 50.22
C GLY A 165 -3.58 35.84 49.84
N ASP A 166 -2.80 34.80 49.57
CA ASP A 166 -1.36 34.88 49.30
C ASP A 166 -1.01 35.10 47.81
N GLY A 167 -1.99 34.91 46.93
CA GLY A 167 -1.92 35.11 45.49
C GLY A 167 -1.84 33.84 44.65
N LEU A 168 -1.83 32.66 45.25
CA LEU A 168 -1.95 31.36 44.58
C LEU A 168 -3.39 30.83 44.73
N ASN A 169 -3.81 29.92 43.86
CA ASN A 169 -5.13 29.30 44.00
C ASN A 169 -5.11 28.02 44.83
N ASP A 170 -6.26 27.69 45.41
CA ASP A 170 -6.36 26.57 46.35
C ASP A 170 -6.09 25.23 45.65
N ARG A 171 -6.55 25.07 44.40
CA ARG A 171 -6.25 23.90 43.56
C ARG A 171 -4.75 23.64 43.44
N TRP A 172 -3.99 24.60 42.93
CA TRP A 172 -2.58 24.43 42.59
C TRP A 172 -1.74 24.20 43.85
N GLU A 173 -2.03 24.94 44.92
CA GLU A 173 -1.34 24.74 46.20
C GLU A 173 -1.58 23.35 46.79
N SER A 174 -2.80 22.83 46.70
CA SER A 174 -3.14 21.50 47.21
C SER A 174 -2.41 20.36 46.50
N LEU A 175 -2.03 20.55 45.23
CA LEU A 175 -1.32 19.58 44.41
C LEU A 175 0.17 19.52 44.75
N TYR A 176 0.79 20.66 45.03
CA TYR A 176 2.24 20.79 45.16
C TYR A 176 2.73 21.06 46.60
N THR A 177 1.87 20.89 47.60
CA THR A 177 2.20 21.09 49.02
C THR A 177 3.47 20.33 49.45
N GLU A 178 4.51 21.05 49.92
CA GLU A 178 5.77 20.45 50.39
C GLU A 178 6.16 20.90 51.80
N THR A 179 6.83 20.04 52.57
CA THR A 179 7.30 20.37 53.93
C THR A 179 8.81 20.54 54.01
N VAL A 180 9.27 21.78 54.16
CA VAL A 180 10.69 22.14 54.21
C VAL A 180 11.18 22.30 55.65
N GLN A 181 12.34 21.71 55.96
CA GLN A 181 12.96 21.80 57.30
C GLN A 181 13.82 23.06 57.42
N THR A 182 13.36 24.05 58.17
CA THR A 182 14.14 25.27 58.43
C THR A 182 14.86 25.23 59.79
N PRO A 183 15.88 26.08 60.01
CA PRO A 183 16.53 26.22 61.32
C PRO A 183 15.60 26.64 62.47
N GLN A 184 14.37 27.08 62.15
CA GLN A 184 13.37 27.59 63.09
C GLN A 184 12.19 26.61 63.29
N GLY A 185 12.15 25.51 62.52
CA GLY A 185 11.10 24.49 62.53
C GLY A 185 10.73 24.01 61.12
N PRO A 186 9.96 22.92 60.98
CA PRO A 186 9.34 22.56 59.71
C PRO A 186 8.32 23.63 59.31
N ILE A 187 8.32 24.02 58.03
CA ILE A 187 7.32 24.91 57.42
C ILE A 187 6.71 24.14 56.26
N THR A 188 5.38 24.14 56.16
CA THR A 188 4.65 23.64 54.99
C THR A 188 4.56 24.80 54.02
N LEU A 189 5.06 24.63 52.79
CA LEU A 189 4.92 25.57 51.69
C LEU A 189 3.75 25.13 50.80
N LEU A 190 3.15 26.08 50.09
CA LEU A 190 1.99 25.85 49.22
C LEU A 190 0.83 25.19 49.98
N ASP A 191 0.42 25.83 51.08
CA ASP A 191 -0.65 25.34 51.95
C ASP A 191 -1.87 26.25 51.71
N PRO A 192 -2.97 25.77 51.09
CA PRO A 192 -4.13 26.59 50.70
C PRO A 192 -4.79 27.38 51.84
N LEU A 193 -4.45 27.07 53.10
CA LEU A 193 -5.02 27.71 54.29
C LEU A 193 -4.01 28.56 55.05
N ASN A 194 -2.74 28.57 54.63
CA ASN A 194 -1.67 29.25 55.35
C ASN A 194 -0.69 29.98 54.42
N PRO A 195 -0.80 31.32 54.37
CA PRO A 195 -0.16 32.17 53.33
C PRO A 195 1.31 32.49 53.63
N ASN A 196 1.91 31.75 54.58
CA ASN A 196 3.24 31.91 55.18
C ASN A 196 3.88 33.31 55.17
N TRP A 197 3.10 34.35 55.53
CA TRP A 197 3.54 35.74 55.45
C TRP A 197 4.86 36.02 56.18
N GLY A 198 5.89 36.42 55.42
CA GLY A 198 7.17 36.79 55.99
C GLY A 198 7.98 35.63 56.58
N CYS A 199 7.87 34.45 55.97
CA CYS A 199 8.59 33.23 56.30
C CYS A 199 10.12 33.40 56.45
N PRO A 200 10.77 32.61 57.31
CA PRO A 200 12.23 32.58 57.50
C PRO A 200 13.07 32.30 56.23
N LEU A 201 12.48 31.69 55.19
CA LEU A 201 13.15 31.39 53.92
C LEU A 201 13.38 32.64 53.05
N LEU A 202 12.53 33.66 53.22
CA LEU A 202 12.67 34.96 52.57
C LEU A 202 13.64 35.85 53.38
N THR A 203 14.92 35.49 53.38
CA THR A 203 15.96 36.32 54.01
C THR A 203 16.13 37.63 53.23
N PRO A 204 16.65 38.72 53.84
CA PRO A 204 16.89 39.98 53.12
C PRO A 204 17.84 39.86 51.92
N GLN A 205 18.60 38.77 51.83
CA GLN A 205 19.46 38.45 50.68
C GLN A 205 18.62 37.87 49.54
N VAL A 206 17.83 36.84 49.83
CA VAL A 206 16.90 36.21 48.88
C VAL A 206 15.87 37.22 48.36
N GLU A 207 15.32 38.06 49.24
CA GLU A 207 14.38 39.12 48.86
C GLU A 207 15.01 40.09 47.84
N ALA A 208 16.28 40.43 48.03
CA ALA A 208 17.02 41.29 47.10
C ALA A 208 17.35 40.59 45.77
N GLU A 209 17.55 39.27 45.79
CA GLU A 209 17.74 38.44 44.59
C GLU A 209 16.43 38.35 43.79
N MET A 210 15.31 38.04 44.45
CA MET A 210 13.99 37.98 43.81
C MET A 210 13.54 39.33 43.27
N LEU A 211 13.82 40.43 43.98
CA LEU A 211 13.60 41.79 43.46
C LEU A 211 14.39 42.10 42.17
N LEU A 212 15.53 41.45 41.97
CA LEU A 212 16.32 41.59 40.75
C LEU A 212 15.73 40.77 39.59
N ILE A 213 15.19 39.59 39.89
CA ILE A 213 14.61 38.65 38.92
C ILE A 213 13.21 39.13 38.48
N ILE A 214 12.30 39.33 39.44
CA ILE A 214 10.89 39.69 39.23
C ILE A 214 10.73 41.16 38.81
N GLY A 215 11.65 42.02 39.26
CA GLY A 215 11.60 43.45 39.02
C GLY A 215 10.65 44.22 39.95
N ILE A 216 10.96 45.50 40.17
CA ILE A 216 10.30 46.34 41.19
C ILE A 216 8.81 46.54 40.91
N LYS A 217 8.38 46.54 39.65
CA LYS A 217 6.97 46.78 39.30
C LYS A 217 6.12 45.60 39.76
N THR A 218 6.43 44.41 39.27
CA THR A 218 5.73 43.16 39.56
C THR A 218 5.83 42.80 41.05
N TRP A 219 6.99 43.03 41.67
CA TRP A 219 7.16 42.83 43.12
C TRP A 219 6.16 43.63 43.97
N ASN A 220 5.84 44.87 43.58
CA ASN A 220 4.88 45.69 44.31
C ASN A 220 3.41 45.33 43.99
N GLU A 221 3.17 44.56 42.94
CA GLU A 221 1.83 44.09 42.53
C GLU A 221 1.47 42.78 43.26
N LEU A 222 2.46 41.99 43.69
CA LEU A 222 2.25 40.75 44.45
C LEU A 222 1.61 41.02 45.83
N PRO A 223 0.79 40.09 46.35
CA PRO A 223 0.14 40.22 47.65
C PRO A 223 1.10 40.50 48.80
N VAL A 224 0.64 41.34 49.74
CA VAL A 224 1.42 41.75 50.91
C VAL A 224 0.59 41.56 52.16
N GLY A 225 1.09 40.72 53.06
CA GLY A 225 0.42 40.42 54.31
C GLY A 225 0.37 41.60 55.28
N PRO A 226 -0.34 41.44 56.41
CA PRO A 226 -0.50 42.47 57.44
C PRO A 226 0.82 43.01 58.02
N ASN A 227 1.91 42.25 57.85
CA ASN A 227 3.25 42.56 58.33
C ASN A 227 4.09 43.39 57.33
N GLY A 228 3.55 43.73 56.16
CA GLY A 228 4.27 44.46 55.11
C GLY A 228 5.33 43.62 54.39
N LYS A 229 5.17 42.29 54.41
CA LYS A 229 6.05 41.32 53.75
C LYS A 229 5.22 40.46 52.81
N HIS A 230 5.84 39.96 51.74
CA HIS A 230 5.23 39.01 50.81
C HIS A 230 5.17 37.60 51.41
N SER A 231 4.32 36.76 50.83
CA SER A 231 4.27 35.33 51.10
C SER A 231 5.55 34.67 50.58
N CYS A 232 6.00 33.60 51.24
CA CYS A 232 7.04 32.78 50.63
C CYS A 232 6.50 31.77 49.64
N ASP A 233 5.21 31.46 49.70
CA ASP A 233 4.60 30.45 48.85
C ASP A 233 4.46 31.02 47.44
N SER A 234 3.93 32.24 47.28
CA SER A 234 3.86 32.87 45.95
C SER A 234 5.21 33.35 45.36
N VAL A 235 6.15 33.81 46.18
CA VAL A 235 7.36 34.52 45.67
C VAL A 235 8.54 33.60 45.41
N LEU A 236 8.66 32.54 46.20
CA LEU A 236 9.77 31.62 46.03
C LEU A 236 9.47 30.68 44.88
N ASP A 237 10.52 30.26 44.22
CA ASP A 237 10.58 29.00 43.49
C ASP A 237 10.79 27.90 44.57
N ILE A 238 9.94 26.86 44.56
CA ILE A 238 9.98 25.76 45.54
C ILE A 238 11.23 24.88 45.34
N ASP A 239 11.68 24.79 44.10
CA ASP A 239 12.74 23.93 43.62
C ASP A 239 14.12 24.56 43.90
N ARG A 240 14.32 25.88 43.70
CA ARG A 240 15.54 26.74 43.89
C ARG A 240 16.91 26.22 43.41
N GLN A 241 17.06 24.92 43.25
CA GLN A 241 18.25 24.09 43.00
C GLN A 241 17.90 22.95 42.05
N GLY A 242 16.64 22.79 41.68
CA GLY A 242 16.20 21.87 40.67
C GLY A 242 16.34 22.49 39.28
N PRO A 243 15.85 21.76 38.27
CA PRO A 243 16.00 22.14 36.87
C PRO A 243 14.99 23.21 36.44
N ASP A 244 13.80 23.28 37.05
CA ASP A 244 12.89 24.40 36.80
C ASP A 244 13.40 25.63 37.57
N SER A 245 13.23 26.82 37.02
CA SER A 245 13.75 28.06 37.61
C SER A 245 12.68 29.13 37.66
N LEU A 246 11.42 28.73 37.51
CA LEU A 246 10.27 29.60 37.50
C LEU A 246 9.78 29.85 38.92
N PRO A 247 9.41 31.09 39.27
CA PRO A 247 8.75 31.37 40.53
C PRO A 247 7.31 30.86 40.55
N ASN A 248 6.85 30.35 41.70
CA ASN A 248 5.51 29.79 41.90
C ASN A 248 4.34 30.66 41.39
N TYR A 249 4.38 31.99 41.55
CA TYR A 249 3.30 32.87 41.03
C TYR A 249 3.19 32.91 39.49
N LEU A 250 4.24 32.51 38.77
CA LEU A 250 4.18 32.35 37.31
C LEU A 250 3.74 30.94 36.93
N GLU A 251 4.17 29.93 37.68
CA GLU A 251 3.80 28.54 37.45
C GLU A 251 2.29 28.34 37.66
N GLU A 252 1.72 28.85 38.76
CA GLU A 252 0.26 28.82 38.99
C GLU A 252 -0.51 29.54 37.88
N ARG A 253 0.03 30.65 37.39
CA ARG A 253 -0.65 31.43 36.33
C ARG A 253 -0.80 30.62 35.05
N TYR A 254 0.19 29.80 34.72
CA TYR A 254 0.20 28.99 33.51
C TYR A 254 -0.24 27.54 33.77
N ASP A 255 -0.69 27.21 34.99
CA ASP A 255 -1.03 25.86 35.45
C ASP A 255 0.12 24.84 35.26
N THR A 256 1.37 25.29 35.42
CA THR A 256 2.57 24.45 35.25
C THR A 256 3.00 23.77 36.56
N ASN A 257 3.78 22.70 36.43
CA ASN A 257 4.26 21.87 37.52
C ASN A 257 5.59 22.39 38.09
N PRO A 258 5.62 22.92 39.32
CA PRO A 258 6.82 23.55 39.90
C PRO A 258 7.96 22.59 40.27
N LEU A 259 7.79 21.29 40.00
CA LEU A 259 8.78 20.24 40.28
C LEU A 259 9.37 19.65 39.01
N GLU A 260 8.80 19.94 37.84
CA GLU A 260 9.22 19.42 36.54
C GLU A 260 9.71 20.56 35.66
N GLU A 261 10.72 20.30 34.83
CA GLU A 261 11.34 21.34 33.99
C GLU A 261 10.52 21.67 32.73
N ASP A 262 9.67 20.74 32.33
CA ASP A 262 8.84 20.69 31.12
C ASP A 262 7.52 20.03 31.58
N SER A 263 6.51 20.86 31.81
CA SER A 263 5.27 20.53 32.52
C SER A 263 4.22 19.85 31.64
N ASP A 264 4.20 20.17 30.35
CA ASP A 264 3.27 19.66 29.36
C ASP A 264 3.90 18.61 28.44
N ASN A 265 5.21 18.37 28.58
CA ASN A 265 5.99 17.35 27.88
C ASN A 265 6.06 17.57 26.37
N ASP A 266 6.08 18.82 25.95
CA ASP A 266 6.12 19.24 24.54
C ASP A 266 7.53 19.27 23.93
N LEU A 267 8.59 18.97 24.72
CA LEU A 267 10.03 19.02 24.41
C LEU A 267 10.73 20.37 24.69
N ILE A 268 10.01 21.38 25.18
CA ILE A 268 10.55 22.66 25.63
C ILE A 268 10.41 22.77 27.16
N PRO A 269 11.45 23.23 27.86
CA PRO A 269 11.29 23.60 29.26
C PRO A 269 10.43 24.86 29.44
N ASP A 270 9.54 24.88 30.43
CA ASP A 270 8.62 26.00 30.74
C ASP A 270 9.33 27.37 30.76
N ARG A 271 10.53 27.41 31.37
CA ARG A 271 11.35 28.63 31.48
C ARG A 271 11.82 29.19 30.14
N VAL A 272 11.93 28.35 29.11
CA VAL A 272 12.39 28.71 27.76
C VAL A 272 11.24 29.32 26.98
N GLU A 273 10.01 28.86 27.18
CA GLU A 273 8.82 29.38 26.51
C GLU A 273 8.45 30.78 26.97
N VAL A 274 8.50 31.04 28.28
CA VAL A 274 8.17 32.36 28.85
C VAL A 274 9.30 33.39 28.67
N ALA A 275 10.45 32.97 28.15
CA ALA A 275 11.60 33.84 27.98
C ALA A 275 11.48 34.73 26.73
N PHE A 276 12.24 35.83 26.72
CA PHE A 276 12.20 36.81 25.63
C PHE A 276 13.58 37.02 24.99
N GLY A 277 13.66 36.86 23.67
CA GLY A 277 14.87 37.09 22.88
C GLY A 277 15.77 35.86 22.77
N SER A 278 17.02 36.06 22.37
CA SER A 278 17.95 34.94 22.15
C SER A 278 18.44 34.29 23.44
N LEU A 279 18.26 32.98 23.53
CA LEU A 279 18.70 32.10 24.60
C LEU A 279 19.83 31.18 24.13
N ASP A 280 20.61 30.69 25.08
CA ASP A 280 21.63 29.68 24.87
C ASP A 280 21.10 28.33 25.41
N LEU A 281 20.64 27.45 24.53
CA LEU A 281 20.01 26.16 24.84
C LEU A 281 21.04 25.04 24.96
N GLN A 282 20.88 24.18 25.97
CA GLN A 282 21.69 22.98 26.19
C GLN A 282 21.00 21.70 25.67
N VAL A 283 19.68 21.74 25.53
CA VAL A 283 18.83 20.69 24.96
C VAL A 283 18.04 21.33 23.84
N HIS A 284 17.92 20.64 22.71
CA HIS A 284 17.15 21.05 21.54
C HIS A 284 16.57 19.76 20.93
N CYS A 285 15.26 19.70 20.72
CA CYS A 285 14.53 18.52 20.21
C CYS A 285 14.64 17.28 21.08
N GLY A 286 14.56 17.44 22.41
CA GLY A 286 14.78 16.34 23.34
C GLY A 286 16.21 15.79 23.37
N VAL A 287 17.12 16.29 22.52
CA VAL A 287 18.51 15.82 22.43
C VAL A 287 19.46 16.81 23.12
N PRO A 288 20.30 16.34 24.07
CA PRO A 288 21.31 17.19 24.69
C PRO A 288 22.40 17.55 23.67
N GLN A 289 22.64 18.85 23.51
CA GLN A 289 23.54 19.39 22.50
C GLN A 289 24.99 19.45 22.99
N PHE A 290 25.95 19.16 22.11
CA PHE A 290 27.39 19.31 22.40
C PHE A 290 27.81 20.80 22.39
N GLY A 291 27.36 21.58 23.38
CA GLY A 291 27.67 22.99 23.52
C GLY A 291 26.45 23.80 23.98
N THR A 292 26.28 24.98 23.40
CA THR A 292 25.06 25.78 23.53
C THR A 292 24.62 26.24 22.16
N ILE A 293 23.38 25.97 21.78
CA ILE A 293 22.77 26.50 20.55
C ILE A 293 22.14 27.85 20.90
N ARG A 294 22.31 28.84 20.03
CA ARG A 294 21.74 30.18 20.25
C ARG A 294 20.54 30.39 19.34
N MET A 295 19.34 30.40 19.91
CA MET A 295 18.05 30.56 19.22
C MET A 295 17.18 31.57 19.97
N ASP A 296 16.26 32.22 19.28
CA ASP A 296 15.28 33.10 19.91
C ASP A 296 14.20 32.23 20.56
N ALA A 297 13.71 32.60 21.76
CA ALA A 297 12.63 31.88 22.44
C ALA A 297 11.37 31.79 21.54
N PRO A 298 10.58 30.69 21.61
CA PRO A 298 9.52 30.37 20.65
C PRO A 298 8.56 31.55 20.43
N TYR A 299 8.05 32.13 21.51
CA TYR A 299 7.04 33.19 21.46
C TYR A 299 7.58 34.63 21.42
N THR A 300 8.89 34.81 21.18
CA THR A 300 9.52 36.15 21.18
C THR A 300 8.86 37.12 20.20
N SER A 301 8.37 36.62 19.07
CA SER A 301 7.73 37.42 18.00
C SER A 301 6.37 37.99 18.40
N LEU A 302 5.67 37.32 19.32
CA LEU A 302 4.32 37.66 19.79
C LEU A 302 4.34 38.62 20.99
N MET A 303 5.48 38.72 21.67
CA MET A 303 5.71 39.65 22.77
C MET A 303 6.11 41.04 22.29
N SER A 304 5.46 42.11 22.78
CA SER A 304 5.85 43.49 22.42
C SER A 304 7.14 43.98 23.09
N GLY A 305 7.65 43.24 24.07
CA GLY A 305 8.92 43.47 24.75
C GLY A 305 9.07 42.62 26.02
N ILE A 306 10.22 42.78 26.69
CA ILE A 306 10.52 42.08 27.95
C ILE A 306 9.42 42.34 29.00
N GLY A 307 8.76 41.27 29.46
CA GLY A 307 7.71 41.31 30.49
C GLY A 307 6.31 41.64 29.97
N ASP A 308 6.08 41.60 28.64
CA ASP A 308 4.74 41.59 28.07
C ASP A 308 4.17 40.17 28.07
N LEU A 309 3.26 39.90 29.00
CA LEU A 309 2.64 38.60 29.20
C LEU A 309 1.20 38.56 28.65
N THR A 310 0.77 39.57 27.89
CA THR A 310 -0.63 39.70 27.48
C THR A 310 -1.08 38.64 26.46
N TRP A 311 -0.14 38.03 25.76
CA TRP A 311 -0.42 36.96 24.81
C TRP A 311 -0.65 35.62 25.53
N PHE A 312 0.21 35.24 26.48
CA PHE A 312 0.05 34.04 27.34
C PHE A 312 -1.19 34.06 28.27
N ASN A 313 -2.06 35.07 28.20
CA ASN A 313 -3.36 35.06 28.90
C ASN A 313 -4.53 34.84 27.93
N GLN A 314 -4.21 34.49 26.69
CA GLN A 314 -5.17 34.10 25.68
C GLN A 314 -5.20 32.57 25.63
N ASP A 315 -6.18 32.08 24.91
CA ASP A 315 -6.46 30.67 24.63
C ASP A 315 -6.78 30.67 23.13
N MET A 316 -5.81 30.25 22.32
CA MET A 316 -5.85 30.43 20.86
C MET A 316 -6.67 29.33 20.19
N ASP A 317 -6.55 28.09 20.63
CA ASP A 317 -7.22 26.92 20.10
C ASP A 317 -8.60 26.66 20.78
N GLY A 318 -8.82 27.23 21.96
CA GLY A 318 -10.06 27.18 22.70
C GLY A 318 -10.22 25.91 23.56
N ASP A 319 -9.12 25.24 23.92
CA ASP A 319 -9.15 24.02 24.73
C ASP A 319 -9.33 24.28 26.25
N GLY A 320 -9.22 25.56 26.65
CA GLY A 320 -9.35 26.03 28.03
C GLY A 320 -8.04 26.16 28.79
N ARG A 321 -6.90 25.86 28.16
CA ARG A 321 -5.55 26.17 28.63
C ARG A 321 -5.12 27.53 28.11
N LEU A 322 -4.09 28.08 28.75
CA LEU A 322 -3.53 29.36 28.32
C LEU A 322 -2.29 29.09 27.48
N ASN A 323 -2.16 29.82 26.38
CA ASN A 323 -1.01 29.71 25.47
C ASN A 323 0.33 29.67 26.22
N GLY A 324 1.26 28.85 25.74
CA GLY A 324 2.62 28.69 26.26
C GLY A 324 2.76 27.47 27.18
N PRO A 325 3.48 27.56 28.31
CA PRO A 325 4.12 26.39 28.95
C PRO A 325 3.20 25.38 29.64
N GLY A 326 1.90 25.66 29.71
CA GLY A 326 0.91 24.71 30.22
C GLY A 326 0.10 24.06 29.10
N ASP A 327 0.33 24.48 27.87
CA ASP A 327 -0.44 24.15 26.68
C ASP A 327 0.50 23.61 25.61
N TRP A 328 0.53 22.28 25.51
CA TRP A 328 1.46 21.55 24.66
C TRP A 328 1.29 21.83 23.15
N ASP A 329 0.14 22.33 22.70
CA ASP A 329 -0.22 22.59 21.29
C ASP A 329 -0.97 23.93 21.24
N THR A 330 -0.20 25.03 21.29
CA THR A 330 -0.74 26.37 21.51
C THR A 330 -1.71 26.84 20.41
N ASP A 331 -1.58 26.31 19.19
CA ASP A 331 -2.45 26.71 18.07
C ASP A 331 -3.46 25.65 17.61
N GLY A 332 -3.41 24.46 18.21
CA GLY A 332 -4.40 23.39 18.11
C GLY A 332 -4.34 22.61 16.80
N ASP A 333 -3.17 22.51 16.18
CA ASP A 333 -3.00 21.82 14.89
C ASP A 333 -2.56 20.35 15.00
N GLY A 334 -2.30 19.89 16.23
CA GLY A 334 -1.96 18.52 16.57
C GLY A 334 -0.46 18.27 16.65
N MET A 335 0.39 19.28 16.42
CA MET A 335 1.82 19.22 16.67
C MET A 335 2.15 19.88 18.02
N PRO A 336 3.12 19.34 18.79
CA PRO A 336 3.57 20.03 19.99
C PRO A 336 4.43 21.25 19.68
N ASP A 337 4.31 22.28 20.51
CA ASP A 337 5.05 23.53 20.37
C ASP A 337 6.57 23.30 20.31
N GLY A 338 7.10 22.33 21.07
CA GLY A 338 8.50 21.93 21.02
C GLY A 338 8.96 21.22 19.76
N PHE A 339 8.08 20.47 19.10
CA PHE A 339 8.38 19.91 17.77
C PHE A 339 8.45 21.02 16.72
N GLU A 340 7.55 21.99 16.78
CA GLU A 340 7.56 23.12 15.86
C GLU A 340 8.76 24.04 16.11
N TYR A 341 9.10 24.27 17.38
CA TYR A 341 10.27 25.05 17.78
C TYR A 341 11.60 24.40 17.32
N CYS A 342 11.61 23.07 17.21
CA CYS A 342 12.73 22.32 16.64
C CYS A 342 13.01 22.69 15.19
N TYR A 343 11.95 22.84 14.42
CA TYR A 343 11.96 23.15 13.00
C TYR A 343 11.46 24.58 12.72
N ASN A 344 11.79 25.54 13.60
CA ASN A 344 11.32 26.93 13.56
C ASN A 344 11.64 27.73 12.28
N THR A 345 12.35 27.13 11.33
CA THR A 345 12.55 27.67 9.99
C THR A 345 11.37 27.41 9.06
N LEU A 346 10.58 26.37 9.35
CA LEU A 346 9.43 25.90 8.60
C LEU A 346 8.13 26.01 9.41
N LEU A 347 8.16 25.59 10.68
CA LEU A 347 7.02 25.53 11.59
C LEU A 347 7.00 26.74 12.55
N ASP A 348 5.81 27.10 13.04
CA ASP A 348 5.60 28.23 13.95
C ASP A 348 4.48 27.87 14.95
N PRO A 349 4.77 27.71 16.26
CA PRO A 349 3.81 27.28 17.30
C PRO A 349 2.61 28.20 17.59
N ALA A 350 2.34 29.15 16.69
CA ALA A 350 1.22 30.07 16.76
C ALA A 350 0.51 30.19 15.39
N ASN A 351 0.75 29.24 14.49
CA ASN A 351 0.25 29.17 13.13
C ASN A 351 -0.12 27.75 12.68
N SER A 352 -1.33 27.33 13.06
CA SER A 352 -1.97 26.05 12.68
C SER A 352 -2.10 25.69 11.18
N THR A 353 -1.58 26.51 10.26
CA THR A 353 -1.64 26.25 8.82
C THR A 353 -0.40 25.58 8.26
N ASP A 354 0.71 25.54 9.01
CA ASP A 354 1.94 24.88 8.57
C ASP A 354 1.98 23.38 8.86
N ALA A 355 1.12 22.82 9.73
CA ALA A 355 0.91 21.35 9.86
C ALA A 355 0.72 20.60 8.53
N TYR A 356 -0.02 21.18 7.58
CA TYR A 356 -0.43 20.48 6.35
C TYR A 356 0.61 20.53 5.22
N GLY A 357 1.75 21.20 5.43
CA GLY A 357 2.83 21.24 4.45
C GLY A 357 3.59 19.93 4.40
N ASP A 358 4.13 19.60 3.24
CA ASP A 358 5.13 18.54 3.04
C ASP A 358 6.34 19.25 2.41
N GLY A 359 7.35 19.53 3.26
CA GLY A 359 8.44 20.46 2.95
C GLY A 359 9.57 19.82 2.14
N ASP A 360 9.80 18.54 2.37
CA ASP A 360 10.84 17.68 1.82
C ASP A 360 10.34 16.70 0.77
N GLU A 361 9.03 16.63 0.52
CA GLU A 361 8.37 15.87 -0.54
C GLU A 361 8.59 14.35 -0.41
N ASP A 362 8.64 13.84 0.82
CA ASP A 362 8.91 12.44 1.13
C ASP A 362 7.64 11.58 1.23
N GLY A 363 6.47 12.22 1.38
CA GLY A 363 5.16 11.61 1.48
C GLY A 363 4.44 11.82 2.81
N LEU A 364 5.10 12.37 3.84
CA LEU A 364 4.49 12.77 5.11
C LEU A 364 4.32 14.28 5.15
N ASN A 365 3.18 14.72 5.65
CA ASN A 365 3.03 16.12 6.03
C ASN A 365 3.66 16.37 7.41
N ASN A 366 3.87 17.64 7.76
CA ASN A 366 4.56 18.02 9.00
C ASN A 366 3.90 17.46 10.28
N VAL A 367 2.57 17.28 10.33
CA VAL A 367 1.92 16.64 11.48
C VAL A 367 2.11 15.12 11.45
N GLU A 368 2.03 14.48 10.29
CA GLU A 368 2.28 13.04 10.11
C GLU A 368 3.71 12.65 10.51
N GLU A 369 4.69 13.52 10.24
CA GLU A 369 6.08 13.40 10.70
C GLU A 369 6.19 13.26 12.23
N TYR A 370 5.41 14.07 12.97
CA TYR A 370 5.31 13.93 14.42
C TYR A 370 4.53 12.68 14.83
N GLU A 371 3.46 12.31 14.11
CA GLU A 371 2.64 11.13 14.40
C GLU A 371 3.44 9.80 14.34
N VAL A 372 4.57 9.76 13.60
CA VAL A 372 5.51 8.62 13.62
C VAL A 372 5.92 8.25 15.05
N ALA A 373 6.10 9.25 15.92
CA ALA A 373 6.45 9.06 17.32
C ALA A 373 5.38 8.31 18.14
N TYR A 374 4.11 8.34 17.73
CA TYR A 374 3.07 7.56 18.41
C TYR A 374 3.26 6.05 18.20
N THR A 375 3.85 5.65 17.08
CA THR A 375 4.11 4.25 16.75
C THR A 375 5.42 3.76 17.36
N TRP A 376 6.48 4.57 17.24
CA TRP A 376 7.84 4.15 17.55
C TRP A 376 8.43 4.76 18.84
N GLY A 377 7.71 5.68 19.48
CA GLY A 377 8.06 6.31 20.76
C GLY A 377 8.27 7.83 20.65
N PRO A 378 8.14 8.57 21.77
CA PRO A 378 8.03 10.04 21.78
C PRO A 378 9.29 10.80 21.31
N THR A 379 10.41 10.11 21.09
CA THR A 379 11.67 10.69 20.61
C THR A 379 12.03 10.26 19.20
N ASN A 380 11.17 9.47 18.55
CA ASN A 380 11.40 8.85 17.25
C ASN A 380 10.43 9.42 16.21
N PHE A 381 10.30 10.75 16.18
CA PHE A 381 9.65 11.49 15.09
C PHE A 381 10.65 11.72 13.96
N THR A 382 10.14 11.87 12.74
CA THR A 382 10.91 12.15 11.54
C THR A 382 11.14 13.65 11.37
N SER A 383 11.99 14.04 10.43
CA SER A 383 12.40 15.42 10.23
C SER A 383 11.69 16.06 9.02
N PRO A 384 10.81 17.07 9.19
CA PRO A 384 10.07 17.72 8.09
C PRO A 384 10.91 18.54 7.08
N LEU A 385 12.23 18.45 7.20
CA LEU A 385 13.22 19.14 6.36
C LEU A 385 14.16 18.15 5.66
N ASP A 386 14.14 16.88 6.05
CA ASP A 386 15.06 15.87 5.58
C ASP A 386 14.26 14.61 5.23
N PRO A 387 14.10 14.30 3.93
CA PRO A 387 13.20 13.24 3.48
C PRO A 387 13.64 11.82 3.87
N ASP A 388 14.80 11.66 4.51
CA ASP A 388 15.42 10.39 4.92
C ASP A 388 16.24 10.69 6.19
N THR A 389 15.60 10.58 7.35
CA THR A 389 16.13 11.07 8.64
C THR A 389 17.35 10.26 9.11
N ASP A 390 17.39 8.96 8.83
CA ASP A 390 18.52 8.10 9.22
C ASP A 390 19.56 7.86 8.12
N ALA A 391 19.29 8.36 6.92
CA ALA A 391 20.16 8.38 5.76
C ALA A 391 20.55 6.99 5.23
N ASP A 392 19.62 6.04 5.26
CA ASP A 392 19.80 4.69 4.73
C ASP A 392 19.42 4.53 3.25
N GLY A 393 18.77 5.55 2.67
CA GLY A 393 18.34 5.61 1.28
C GLY A 393 16.84 5.37 1.08
N MET A 394 16.11 5.01 2.12
CA MET A 394 14.65 4.93 2.14
C MET A 394 14.07 6.21 2.76
N PRO A 395 12.98 6.79 2.21
CA PRO A 395 12.35 7.97 2.77
C PRO A 395 11.47 7.62 3.95
N ASP A 396 11.41 8.56 4.89
CA ASP A 396 10.67 8.42 6.12
C ASP A 396 9.20 8.06 5.87
N GLY A 397 8.56 8.75 4.92
CA GLY A 397 7.17 8.47 4.53
C GLY A 397 6.93 7.13 3.87
N TRP A 398 7.89 6.62 3.10
CA TRP A 398 7.77 5.28 2.54
C TRP A 398 7.90 4.23 3.64
N GLU A 399 8.85 4.37 4.54
CA GLU A 399 9.06 3.44 5.65
C GLU A 399 7.85 3.41 6.57
N TYR A 400 7.33 4.58 6.97
CA TYR A 400 6.16 4.69 7.84
C TYR A 400 4.93 4.01 7.24
N HIS A 401 4.66 4.22 5.94
CA HIS A 401 3.52 3.60 5.28
C HIS A 401 3.63 2.09 5.12
N ASN A 402 4.85 1.56 5.04
CA ASN A 402 5.13 0.12 4.97
C ASN A 402 5.39 -0.53 6.34
N GLY A 403 5.28 0.22 7.44
CA GLY A 403 5.49 -0.30 8.80
C GLY A 403 6.95 -0.61 9.14
N ILE A 404 7.89 -0.03 8.40
CA ILE A 404 9.33 0.00 8.66
C ILE A 404 9.62 1.20 9.59
N HIS A 405 10.74 1.16 10.32
CA HIS A 405 11.06 2.16 11.34
C HIS A 405 11.95 3.27 10.75
N PRO A 406 11.44 4.52 10.54
CA PRO A 406 12.15 5.56 9.77
C PRO A 406 13.44 6.14 10.37
N LEU A 407 13.73 5.83 11.65
CA LEU A 407 15.00 6.22 12.29
C LEU A 407 15.94 5.03 12.57
N ASP A 408 15.65 3.84 12.04
CA ASP A 408 16.52 2.66 12.18
C ASP A 408 17.11 2.20 10.85
N GLY A 409 18.11 2.94 10.37
CA GLY A 409 18.77 2.68 9.10
C GLY A 409 19.57 1.38 9.00
N SER A 410 19.46 0.49 10.00
CA SER A 410 19.94 -0.88 9.88
C SER A 410 18.93 -1.83 9.22
N ASN A 411 17.66 -1.42 9.16
CA ASN A 411 16.56 -2.18 8.59
C ASN A 411 16.59 -2.23 7.04
N ALA A 412 17.31 -1.31 6.36
CA ALA A 412 17.48 -1.29 4.91
C ALA A 412 17.95 -2.63 4.31
N GLU A 413 18.79 -3.36 5.05
CA GLU A 413 19.44 -4.61 4.61
C GLU A 413 18.70 -5.87 5.10
N ASP A 414 17.63 -5.67 5.86
CA ASP A 414 16.74 -6.73 6.31
C ASP A 414 15.80 -7.14 5.16
N ASP A 415 15.37 -8.40 5.22
CA ASP A 415 14.43 -9.02 4.29
C ASP A 415 13.45 -9.81 5.19
N PRO A 416 12.37 -9.15 5.67
CA PRO A 416 11.45 -9.71 6.65
C PRO A 416 10.53 -10.82 6.12
N ASP A 417 10.21 -10.78 4.83
CA ASP A 417 9.21 -11.62 4.18
C ASP A 417 9.80 -12.75 3.31
N PHE A 418 11.12 -12.74 3.07
CA PHE A 418 11.91 -13.78 2.40
C PHE A 418 11.46 -14.07 0.97
N ASP A 419 11.26 -13.01 0.19
CA ASP A 419 10.70 -13.07 -1.17
C ASP A 419 11.77 -13.01 -2.30
N GLY A 420 13.05 -12.85 -1.93
CA GLY A 420 14.18 -13.00 -2.84
C GLY A 420 14.23 -14.32 -3.63
N TYR A 421 14.86 -14.29 -4.81
CA TYR A 421 14.76 -15.34 -5.82
C TYR A 421 16.13 -15.77 -6.40
N ASP A 422 16.38 -17.08 -6.42
CA ASP A 422 17.55 -17.75 -7.04
C ASP A 422 17.47 -17.66 -8.58
N ALA A 423 17.95 -16.54 -9.13
CA ALA A 423 17.79 -16.18 -10.53
C ALA A 423 18.71 -16.95 -11.46
N ASP A 424 19.89 -17.36 -10.97
CA ASP A 424 20.85 -18.15 -11.76
C ASP A 424 20.67 -19.68 -11.60
N GLY A 425 19.86 -20.10 -10.63
CA GLY A 425 19.46 -21.49 -10.38
C GLY A 425 20.56 -22.34 -9.76
N ASP A 426 21.54 -21.72 -9.10
CA ASP A 426 22.68 -22.38 -8.47
C ASP A 426 22.50 -22.65 -6.96
N GLY A 427 21.49 -22.01 -6.35
CA GLY A 427 21.11 -22.12 -4.93
C GLY A 427 20.31 -23.38 -4.56
N GLY A 428 19.72 -24.05 -5.55
CA GLY A 428 18.90 -25.26 -5.38
C GLY A 428 19.63 -26.46 -4.72
N VAL A 429 19.18 -26.86 -3.53
CA VAL A 429 19.77 -27.97 -2.76
C VAL A 429 19.13 -29.31 -3.18
N ARG A 430 19.83 -30.05 -4.05
CA ARG A 430 19.34 -31.30 -4.65
C ARG A 430 20.02 -32.56 -4.10
N PHE A 431 19.29 -33.69 -4.08
CA PHE A 431 19.87 -35.02 -3.81
C PHE A 431 19.93 -35.90 -5.07
N THR A 432 21.12 -36.03 -5.66
CA THR A 432 21.33 -36.73 -6.94
C THR A 432 21.52 -38.24 -6.80
N ASP A 433 21.95 -38.73 -5.63
CA ASP A 433 22.30 -40.13 -5.35
C ASP A 433 21.08 -41.01 -4.98
N LEU A 434 19.98 -40.88 -5.72
CA LEU A 434 18.76 -41.66 -5.51
C LEU A 434 19.00 -43.16 -5.82
N VAL A 435 19.05 -43.97 -4.76
CA VAL A 435 19.13 -45.45 -4.81
C VAL A 435 17.98 -46.06 -4.02
N GLY A 436 16.91 -46.43 -4.73
CA GLY A 436 15.69 -46.93 -4.11
C GLY A 436 14.90 -45.82 -3.39
N VAL A 437 14.05 -46.21 -2.44
CA VAL A 437 13.24 -45.27 -1.66
C VAL A 437 14.15 -44.42 -0.78
N THR A 438 14.11 -43.10 -0.96
CA THR A 438 14.90 -42.14 -0.19
C THR A 438 13.97 -41.17 0.51
N THR A 439 14.08 -41.05 1.83
CA THR A 439 13.21 -40.20 2.64
C THR A 439 14.00 -39.18 3.44
N ILE A 440 13.42 -38.00 3.70
CA ILE A 440 14.01 -37.00 4.60
C ILE A 440 14.01 -37.55 6.04
N HIS A 441 15.16 -37.55 6.71
CA HIS A 441 15.28 -38.00 8.10
C HIS A 441 15.22 -36.82 9.08
N SER A 442 15.97 -35.75 8.81
CA SER A 442 16.02 -34.58 9.70
C SER A 442 16.50 -33.35 8.95
N ILE A 443 15.94 -32.22 9.33
CA ILE A 443 16.30 -30.87 8.89
C ILE A 443 17.19 -30.24 9.98
N VAL A 444 18.30 -29.60 9.61
CA VAL A 444 19.32 -29.08 10.54
C VAL A 444 19.32 -27.55 10.63
N VAL A 445 18.68 -26.88 9.68
CA VAL A 445 18.61 -25.42 9.56
C VAL A 445 17.15 -24.98 9.55
N GLU A 446 16.90 -23.73 9.85
CA GLU A 446 15.58 -23.08 9.76
C GLU A 446 15.60 -22.03 8.63
N VAL A 447 14.42 -21.61 8.17
CA VAL A 447 14.29 -20.49 7.22
C VAL A 447 14.86 -19.23 7.89
N GLY A 448 15.61 -18.43 7.15
CA GLY A 448 16.36 -17.27 7.65
C GLY A 448 17.74 -17.60 8.24
N ASP A 449 18.19 -18.87 8.26
CA ASP A 449 19.56 -19.19 8.65
C ASP A 449 20.57 -18.89 7.52
N PHE A 450 21.62 -18.13 7.80
CA PHE A 450 22.77 -18.01 6.91
C PHE A 450 23.64 -19.29 6.90
N VAL A 451 23.85 -19.88 5.71
CA VAL A 451 24.61 -21.11 5.49
C VAL A 451 25.85 -20.89 4.62
N GLN A 452 26.96 -21.54 4.98
CA GLN A 452 28.19 -21.52 4.16
C GLN A 452 28.21 -22.68 3.16
N VAL A 453 28.95 -22.52 2.06
CA VAL A 453 29.23 -23.59 1.07
C VAL A 453 29.57 -24.92 1.76
N ASN A 454 28.99 -26.03 1.27
CA ASN A 454 29.17 -27.38 1.81
C ASN A 454 28.67 -27.62 3.25
N ARG A 455 27.88 -26.70 3.82
CA ARG A 455 27.16 -26.94 5.08
C ARG A 455 26.06 -27.99 4.88
N THR A 456 25.89 -28.87 5.87
CA THR A 456 24.81 -29.88 5.84
C THR A 456 23.49 -29.25 6.25
N ILE A 457 22.50 -29.32 5.35
CA ILE A 457 21.14 -28.80 5.54
C ILE A 457 20.20 -29.92 6.00
N PHE A 458 20.24 -31.06 5.30
CA PHE A 458 19.39 -32.21 5.59
C PHE A 458 20.19 -33.48 5.80
N TRP A 459 19.58 -34.43 6.50
CA TRP A 459 19.97 -35.84 6.45
C TRP A 459 18.88 -36.62 5.73
N VAL A 460 19.26 -37.37 4.71
CA VAL A 460 18.36 -38.26 3.96
C VAL A 460 18.68 -39.72 4.25
N THR A 461 17.67 -40.56 4.43
CA THR A 461 17.80 -42.00 4.58
C THR A 461 17.56 -42.67 3.24
N THR A 462 18.56 -43.36 2.70
CA THR A 462 18.48 -44.08 1.42
C THR A 462 18.96 -45.54 1.58
N VAL A 463 18.62 -46.42 0.63
CA VAL A 463 18.97 -47.84 0.68
C VAL A 463 20.26 -48.10 -0.10
N GLN A 464 21.37 -48.32 0.60
CA GLN A 464 22.63 -48.77 -0.02
C GLN A 464 22.99 -50.18 0.44
N ASN A 465 23.31 -51.06 -0.52
CA ASN A 465 23.71 -52.46 -0.24
C ASN A 465 22.73 -53.23 0.66
N SER A 466 21.41 -53.03 0.47
CA SER A 466 20.34 -53.63 1.29
C SER A 466 20.34 -53.19 2.77
N GLN A 467 20.95 -52.06 3.11
CA GLN A 467 20.86 -51.41 4.43
C GLN A 467 20.41 -49.95 4.28
N TYR A 468 19.64 -49.46 5.25
CA TYR A 468 19.30 -48.04 5.34
C TYR A 468 20.50 -47.26 5.87
N VAL A 469 20.91 -46.23 5.14
CA VAL A 469 22.05 -45.36 5.47
C VAL A 469 21.59 -43.91 5.44
N ASN A 470 22.04 -43.11 6.41
CA ASN A 470 21.79 -41.68 6.45
C ASN A 470 22.95 -40.95 5.78
N LEU A 471 22.64 -40.12 4.78
CA LEU A 471 23.60 -39.31 4.04
C LEU A 471 23.31 -37.82 4.28
N PRO A 472 24.34 -36.98 4.47
CA PRO A 472 24.16 -35.54 4.57
C PRO A 472 23.97 -34.93 3.17
N VAL A 473 22.92 -34.12 3.00
CA VAL A 473 22.74 -33.23 1.84
C VAL A 473 23.36 -31.88 2.20
N LYS A 474 24.15 -31.34 1.28
CA LYS A 474 24.93 -30.12 1.51
C LYS A 474 24.52 -29.03 0.54
N THR A 475 24.59 -27.78 0.98
CA THR A 475 24.36 -26.62 0.11
C THR A 475 25.50 -26.45 -0.93
N PRO A 476 25.17 -26.14 -2.20
CA PRO A 476 26.14 -25.83 -3.24
C PRO A 476 26.83 -24.47 -3.03
N THR A 477 26.08 -23.45 -2.60
CA THR A 477 26.49 -22.05 -2.47
C THR A 477 26.44 -21.55 -1.02
N ALA A 478 26.88 -20.31 -0.78
CA ALA A 478 26.75 -19.66 0.51
C ALA A 478 25.69 -18.56 0.40
N GLY A 479 24.74 -18.57 1.31
CA GLY A 479 23.59 -17.69 1.24
C GLY A 479 22.63 -17.95 2.40
N TRP A 480 21.43 -17.44 2.26
CA TRP A 480 20.37 -17.52 3.26
C TRP A 480 19.34 -18.56 2.83
N VAL A 481 18.77 -19.29 3.79
CA VAL A 481 17.76 -20.32 3.50
C VAL A 481 16.38 -19.68 3.40
N TYR A 482 15.81 -19.59 2.19
CA TYR A 482 14.52 -18.93 1.93
C TYR A 482 13.38 -19.95 1.93
N ALA A 483 13.58 -21.10 1.29
CA ALA A 483 12.55 -22.14 1.19
C ALA A 483 13.06 -23.51 1.63
N ILE A 484 12.18 -24.28 2.28
CA ILE A 484 12.36 -25.71 2.58
C ILE A 484 11.09 -26.45 2.12
N ASP A 485 11.15 -27.03 0.93
CA ASP A 485 9.99 -27.60 0.22
C ASP A 485 9.66 -29.04 0.62
N VAL A 486 10.27 -29.55 1.71
CA VAL A 486 10.15 -30.95 2.11
C VAL A 486 9.93 -31.12 3.60
N GLU A 487 9.08 -32.10 3.94
CA GLU A 487 8.82 -32.47 5.32
C GLU A 487 9.63 -33.69 5.78
N ILE A 488 9.82 -33.81 7.10
CA ILE A 488 10.47 -34.98 7.70
C ILE A 488 9.64 -36.24 7.40
N GLY A 489 10.24 -37.20 6.69
CA GLY A 489 9.62 -38.46 6.29
C GLY A 489 9.08 -38.48 4.86
N GLU A 490 9.12 -37.36 4.14
CA GLU A 490 8.74 -37.29 2.73
C GLU A 490 9.74 -38.01 1.82
N GLU A 491 9.24 -38.61 0.73
CA GLU A 491 10.06 -39.30 -0.28
C GLU A 491 10.55 -38.31 -1.35
N VAL A 492 11.85 -38.33 -1.63
CA VAL A 492 12.45 -37.54 -2.72
C VAL A 492 12.10 -38.21 -4.05
N LYS A 493 11.29 -37.54 -4.88
CA LYS A 493 10.71 -38.11 -6.12
C LYS A 493 11.68 -38.09 -7.29
N SER A 494 12.54 -37.06 -7.36
CA SER A 494 13.39 -36.81 -8.52
C SER A 494 14.79 -36.32 -8.15
N ARG A 495 15.76 -36.51 -9.05
CA ARG A 495 17.15 -36.02 -8.90
C ARG A 495 17.30 -34.53 -9.18
N ILE A 496 16.30 -33.97 -9.86
CA ILE A 496 16.23 -32.55 -10.23
C ILE A 496 15.28 -31.77 -9.31
N GLN A 497 14.71 -32.43 -8.30
CA GLN A 497 13.85 -31.76 -7.32
C GLN A 497 14.72 -30.98 -6.33
N ASP A 498 14.43 -29.70 -6.18
CA ASP A 498 14.96 -28.85 -5.12
C ASP A 498 14.30 -29.21 -3.79
N LEU A 499 15.13 -29.40 -2.75
CA LEU A 499 14.68 -29.75 -1.40
C LEU A 499 14.68 -28.52 -0.47
N ALA A 500 15.54 -27.55 -0.79
CA ALA A 500 15.58 -26.22 -0.22
C ALA A 500 16.20 -25.28 -1.24
N ILE A 501 15.88 -24.00 -1.10
CA ILE A 501 16.45 -22.92 -1.90
C ILE A 501 17.31 -22.08 -0.97
N VAL A 502 18.56 -21.87 -1.39
CA VAL A 502 19.51 -20.99 -0.71
C VAL A 502 19.78 -19.83 -1.64
N VAL A 503 19.36 -18.64 -1.25
CA VAL A 503 19.50 -17.41 -2.04
C VAL A 503 20.81 -16.72 -1.65
N GLU A 504 21.63 -16.34 -2.64
CA GLU A 504 22.87 -15.64 -2.39
C GLU A 504 22.64 -14.18 -1.96
N ASP A 505 23.63 -13.55 -1.34
CA ASP A 505 23.51 -12.19 -0.78
C ASP A 505 23.08 -11.12 -1.80
N HIS A 506 23.41 -11.34 -3.08
CA HIS A 506 23.13 -10.45 -4.19
C HIS A 506 21.80 -10.74 -4.93
N GLU A 507 21.10 -11.79 -4.50
CA GLU A 507 19.80 -12.24 -5.02
C GLU A 507 18.70 -12.10 -3.96
N ARG A 508 19.06 -11.59 -2.77
CA ARG A 508 18.09 -11.15 -1.78
C ARG A 508 17.31 -9.96 -2.33
N PHE A 509 16.13 -9.77 -1.80
CA PHE A 509 15.30 -8.63 -2.10
C PHE A 509 15.05 -7.94 -0.76
N THR A 510 15.94 -7.00 -0.43
CA THR A 510 15.89 -6.30 0.86
C THR A 510 14.90 -5.14 0.82
N ASN A 511 14.53 -4.59 1.99
CA ASN A 511 13.67 -3.41 2.08
C ASN A 511 14.15 -2.25 1.16
N LEU A 512 15.47 -2.05 1.07
CA LEU A 512 16.06 -1.04 0.18
C LEU A 512 15.92 -1.42 -1.30
N ASP A 513 16.06 -2.70 -1.65
CA ASP A 513 15.85 -3.18 -3.03
C ASP A 513 14.39 -3.03 -3.46
N GLU A 514 13.45 -3.27 -2.54
CA GLU A 514 12.01 -3.10 -2.70
C GLU A 514 11.58 -1.65 -2.90
N TYR A 515 12.18 -0.74 -2.13
CA TYR A 515 12.01 0.68 -2.36
C TYR A 515 12.59 1.08 -3.73
N ASN A 516 13.78 0.60 -4.07
CA ASN A 516 14.44 0.89 -5.34
C ASN A 516 13.77 0.23 -6.56
N ALA A 517 12.90 -0.77 -6.38
CA ALA A 517 12.11 -1.38 -7.44
C ALA A 517 11.23 -0.37 -8.21
N ARG A 518 10.99 0.80 -7.60
CA ARG A 518 10.31 1.94 -8.24
C ARG A 518 11.10 2.58 -9.39
N ASP A 519 12.42 2.44 -9.43
CA ASP A 519 13.31 2.99 -10.46
C ASP A 519 14.02 1.83 -11.19
N ARG A 520 13.33 1.27 -12.17
CA ARG A 520 13.72 0.04 -12.87
C ARG A 520 14.96 0.24 -13.73
N ASP A 521 15.18 1.43 -14.29
CA ASP A 521 16.35 1.72 -15.14
C ASP A 521 17.48 2.48 -14.42
N GLY A 522 17.26 2.84 -13.15
CA GLY A 522 18.24 3.46 -12.27
C GLY A 522 18.61 4.88 -12.73
N ASP A 523 17.72 5.55 -13.45
CA ASP A 523 17.94 6.89 -14.00
C ASP A 523 17.53 8.02 -13.03
N GLY A 524 16.97 7.65 -11.87
CA GLY A 524 16.46 8.54 -10.83
C GLY A 524 15.04 9.04 -11.11
N ILE A 525 14.36 8.52 -12.13
CA ILE A 525 12.95 8.78 -12.43
C ILE A 525 12.16 7.52 -12.11
N VAL A 526 11.11 7.67 -11.31
CA VAL A 526 10.20 6.57 -11.00
C VAL A 526 9.48 6.12 -12.29
N ASP A 527 9.84 4.94 -12.79
CA ASP A 527 9.20 4.27 -13.94
C ASP A 527 8.49 2.96 -13.54
N GLY A 528 8.81 2.41 -12.37
CA GLY A 528 8.21 1.23 -11.74
C GLY A 528 7.32 1.58 -10.53
N ARG A 529 7.04 0.57 -9.70
CA ARG A 529 6.35 0.71 -8.41
C ARG A 529 7.17 0.04 -7.32
N SER A 530 7.04 0.54 -6.09
CA SER A 530 7.61 -0.10 -4.92
C SER A 530 6.67 -1.23 -4.42
N THR A 531 7.25 -2.21 -3.75
CA THR A 531 6.61 -3.38 -3.14
C THR A 531 6.40 -3.18 -1.64
N ASP A 532 5.62 -4.07 -1.02
CA ASP A 532 5.41 -4.06 0.44
C ASP A 532 6.44 -4.98 1.13
N PRO A 533 7.41 -4.44 1.89
CA PRO A 533 8.51 -5.19 2.51
C PRO A 533 8.12 -6.19 3.59
N LEU A 534 6.83 -6.23 3.94
CA LEU A 534 6.29 -7.18 4.90
C LEU A 534 5.46 -8.28 4.23
N VAL A 535 5.31 -8.24 2.90
CA VAL A 535 4.42 -9.11 2.14
C VAL A 535 5.10 -9.60 0.86
N ALA A 536 5.55 -10.85 0.91
CA ALA A 536 6.28 -11.49 -0.20
C ALA A 536 5.56 -11.56 -1.56
N ASP A 537 4.26 -11.24 -1.63
CA ASP A 537 3.42 -11.24 -2.84
C ASP A 537 2.39 -10.12 -2.65
N THR A 538 2.75 -8.91 -3.09
CA THR A 538 2.03 -7.68 -2.80
C THR A 538 0.61 -7.69 -3.39
N ASP A 539 0.43 -8.20 -4.61
CA ASP A 539 -0.87 -8.21 -5.28
C ASP A 539 -1.66 -9.53 -5.16
N ASN A 540 -1.07 -10.54 -4.54
CA ASN A 540 -1.63 -11.85 -4.24
C ASN A 540 -2.02 -12.66 -5.49
N ASP A 541 -1.24 -12.56 -6.57
CA ASP A 541 -1.44 -13.36 -7.77
C ASP A 541 -0.78 -14.75 -7.73
N GLY A 542 0.11 -14.96 -6.76
CA GLY A 542 0.86 -16.19 -6.53
C GLY A 542 2.30 -16.17 -7.05
N LEU A 543 2.78 -15.05 -7.59
CA LEU A 543 4.17 -14.75 -7.90
C LEU A 543 4.74 -13.88 -6.77
N ILE A 544 5.97 -14.16 -6.34
CA ILE A 544 6.60 -13.34 -5.30
C ILE A 544 7.25 -12.10 -5.92
N ASP A 545 7.23 -10.98 -5.19
CA ASP A 545 7.66 -9.68 -5.69
C ASP A 545 9.12 -9.72 -6.19
N GLY A 546 10.00 -10.42 -5.46
CA GLY A 546 11.38 -10.66 -5.87
C GLY A 546 11.51 -11.32 -7.26
N ILE A 547 10.62 -12.24 -7.65
CA ILE A 547 10.63 -12.84 -9.01
C ILE A 547 10.24 -11.79 -10.06
N GLU A 548 9.22 -10.99 -9.77
CA GLU A 548 8.68 -9.99 -10.69
C GLU A 548 9.68 -8.89 -10.99
N VAL A 549 10.33 -8.41 -9.93
CA VAL A 549 11.29 -7.32 -10.01
C VAL A 549 12.63 -7.81 -10.57
N ILE A 550 13.19 -8.92 -10.11
CA ILE A 550 14.45 -9.47 -10.65
C ILE A 550 14.25 -9.93 -12.11
N GLY A 551 13.10 -10.55 -12.37
CA GLY A 551 12.66 -11.06 -13.66
C GLY A 551 13.25 -12.42 -14.01
N TRP A 552 12.64 -13.08 -14.98
CA TRP A 552 13.02 -14.39 -15.48
C TRP A 552 13.22 -14.38 -17.00
N THR A 553 13.83 -15.44 -17.54
CA THR A 553 14.03 -15.56 -19.00
C THR A 553 13.07 -16.59 -19.59
N ILE A 554 12.28 -16.16 -20.57
CA ILE A 554 11.45 -17.03 -21.41
C ILE A 554 12.07 -17.20 -22.80
N ARG A 555 11.63 -18.22 -23.52
CA ARG A 555 12.01 -18.46 -24.92
C ARG A 555 10.80 -18.32 -25.81
N ILE A 556 10.85 -17.35 -26.71
CA ILE A 556 9.81 -17.07 -27.70
C ILE A 556 10.31 -17.53 -29.07
N VAL A 557 9.44 -18.17 -29.82
CA VAL A 557 9.67 -18.57 -31.20
C VAL A 557 8.84 -17.65 -32.11
N ASP A 558 9.48 -16.61 -32.69
CA ASP A 558 8.85 -15.61 -33.57
C ASP A 558 9.67 -15.41 -34.86
N MET A 559 9.29 -16.10 -35.96
CA MET A 559 10.10 -16.20 -37.20
C MET A 559 11.59 -16.56 -36.97
N GLY A 560 11.91 -17.10 -35.79
CA GLY A 560 13.24 -17.20 -35.19
C GLY A 560 13.12 -17.72 -33.75
N VAL A 561 14.23 -17.84 -33.02
CA VAL A 561 14.22 -18.21 -31.59
C VAL A 561 14.96 -17.13 -30.82
N ARG A 562 14.27 -16.45 -29.90
CA ARG A 562 14.87 -15.45 -29.01
C ARG A 562 14.57 -15.77 -27.55
N ASP A 563 15.55 -15.51 -26.70
CA ASP A 563 15.39 -15.55 -25.25
C ASP A 563 15.15 -14.10 -24.78
N VAL A 564 14.08 -13.87 -24.02
CA VAL A 564 13.63 -12.55 -23.55
C VAL A 564 13.62 -12.54 -22.03
N HIS A 565 14.19 -11.49 -21.43
CA HIS A 565 14.11 -11.26 -19.98
C HIS A 565 12.82 -10.50 -19.69
N VAL A 566 11.92 -11.12 -18.94
CA VAL A 566 10.58 -10.64 -18.59
C VAL A 566 10.59 -10.19 -17.13
N ARG A 567 9.82 -9.14 -16.85
CA ARG A 567 9.54 -8.60 -15.51
C ARG A 567 8.08 -8.19 -15.50
N SER A 568 7.37 -8.44 -14.42
CA SER A 568 5.99 -8.04 -14.21
C SER A 568 5.88 -6.91 -13.19
N ASN A 569 4.67 -6.42 -12.93
CA ASN A 569 4.42 -5.36 -11.97
C ASN A 569 3.83 -5.95 -10.68
N PRO A 570 4.57 -5.96 -9.57
CA PRO A 570 4.14 -6.63 -8.33
C PRO A 570 2.96 -5.98 -7.62
N GLY A 571 2.54 -4.80 -8.07
CA GLY A 571 1.32 -4.17 -7.58
C GLY A 571 0.09 -4.44 -8.43
N VAL A 572 0.15 -5.35 -9.40
CA VAL A 572 -0.92 -5.61 -10.39
C VAL A 572 -0.98 -7.08 -10.78
N TYR A 573 -2.03 -7.76 -10.30
CA TYR A 573 -2.35 -9.18 -10.57
C TYR A 573 -2.22 -9.68 -12.03
N ASP A 574 -2.27 -8.80 -13.01
CA ASP A 574 -2.24 -9.08 -14.46
C ASP A 574 -1.68 -7.83 -15.14
N THR A 575 -0.38 -7.88 -15.47
CA THR A 575 0.41 -6.72 -15.85
C THR A 575 0.01 -6.16 -17.21
N ASP A 576 -0.28 -7.00 -18.20
CA ASP A 576 -0.63 -6.60 -19.58
C ASP A 576 -2.15 -6.65 -19.88
N ARG A 577 -2.93 -7.19 -18.95
CA ARG A 577 -4.39 -7.24 -18.93
C ARG A 577 -5.00 -8.16 -19.97
N ASP A 578 -4.32 -9.21 -20.37
CA ASP A 578 -4.83 -10.23 -21.28
C ASP A 578 -5.79 -11.22 -20.59
N GLY A 579 -5.75 -11.30 -19.26
CA GLY A 579 -6.58 -12.17 -18.42
C GLY A 579 -5.85 -13.39 -17.84
N LEU A 580 -4.56 -13.57 -18.13
CA LEU A 580 -3.65 -14.42 -17.38
C LEU A 580 -3.07 -13.62 -16.20
N SER A 581 -2.77 -14.29 -15.10
CA SER A 581 -2.01 -13.65 -14.02
C SER A 581 -0.53 -13.86 -14.27
N ASP A 582 0.30 -12.96 -13.76
CA ASP A 582 1.74 -12.99 -13.98
C ASP A 582 2.33 -14.32 -13.45
N ALA A 583 1.80 -14.84 -12.34
CA ALA A 583 2.10 -16.18 -11.82
C ALA A 583 1.74 -17.34 -12.78
N MET A 584 0.61 -17.26 -13.48
CA MET A 584 0.17 -18.28 -14.44
C MET A 584 1.11 -18.32 -15.64
N GLU A 585 1.54 -17.15 -16.08
CA GLU A 585 2.49 -16.98 -17.16
C GLU A 585 3.86 -17.55 -16.83
N TYR A 586 4.33 -17.29 -15.61
CA TYR A 586 5.59 -17.85 -15.13
C TYR A 586 5.57 -19.38 -14.96
N TYR A 587 4.54 -19.93 -14.31
CA TYR A 587 4.53 -21.36 -13.93
C TYR A 587 3.95 -22.31 -14.99
N THR A 588 3.06 -21.83 -15.87
CA THR A 588 2.24 -22.71 -16.71
C THR A 588 2.36 -22.44 -18.21
N THR A 589 2.13 -21.20 -18.67
CA THR A 589 2.08 -20.89 -20.11
C THR A 589 3.45 -20.50 -20.68
N PHE A 590 4.37 -20.02 -19.83
CA PHE A 590 5.71 -19.55 -20.21
C PHE A 590 5.69 -18.35 -21.18
N THR A 591 4.67 -17.51 -21.05
CA THR A 591 4.44 -16.30 -21.86
C THR A 591 5.04 -15.05 -21.23
N ASN A 592 4.96 -13.93 -21.93
CA ASN A 592 5.50 -12.64 -21.51
C ASN A 592 4.44 -11.78 -20.83
N ALA A 593 4.50 -11.68 -19.50
CA ALA A 593 3.55 -10.91 -18.67
C ALA A 593 3.44 -9.40 -18.96
N THR A 594 4.22 -8.87 -19.90
CA THR A 594 4.13 -7.46 -20.31
C THR A 594 3.56 -7.28 -21.72
N ASP A 595 3.27 -8.37 -22.42
CA ASP A 595 2.88 -8.37 -23.82
C ASP A 595 1.80 -9.40 -24.09
N ARG A 596 0.57 -8.92 -24.34
CA ARG A 596 -0.65 -9.72 -24.47
C ARG A 596 -0.63 -10.77 -25.59
N ASP A 597 0.36 -10.68 -26.48
CA ASP A 597 0.54 -11.48 -27.69
C ASP A 597 2.05 -11.75 -27.81
N THR A 598 2.50 -12.78 -27.09
CA THR A 598 3.92 -13.02 -26.79
C THR A 598 4.74 -13.31 -28.05
N ASP A 599 4.19 -14.08 -28.99
CA ASP A 599 4.85 -14.47 -30.23
C ASP A 599 4.45 -13.62 -31.45
N SER A 600 3.51 -12.67 -31.27
CA SER A 600 3.13 -11.65 -32.25
C SER A 600 2.48 -12.22 -33.51
N ASP A 601 1.75 -13.31 -33.38
CA ASP A 601 1.00 -13.97 -34.46
C ASP A 601 -0.41 -13.37 -34.66
N GLY A 602 -0.85 -12.51 -33.73
CA GLY A 602 -2.15 -11.84 -33.74
C GLY A 602 -3.22 -12.47 -32.84
N LEU A 603 -2.87 -13.49 -32.06
CA LEU A 603 -3.69 -14.08 -31.01
C LEU A 603 -3.25 -13.57 -29.63
N GLU A 604 -4.19 -13.53 -28.68
CA GLU A 604 -3.85 -13.18 -27.29
C GLU A 604 -3.50 -14.45 -26.52
N ASP A 605 -2.50 -14.39 -25.65
CA ASP A 605 -1.97 -15.55 -24.91
C ASP A 605 -3.07 -16.29 -24.12
N TYR A 606 -3.95 -15.55 -23.45
CA TYR A 606 -5.14 -16.12 -22.79
C TYR A 606 -6.03 -16.94 -23.74
N THR A 607 -6.23 -16.47 -24.97
CA THR A 607 -7.10 -17.13 -25.95
C THR A 607 -6.49 -18.47 -26.37
N GLU A 608 -5.19 -18.50 -26.58
CA GLU A 608 -4.49 -19.70 -27.02
C GLU A 608 -4.35 -20.74 -25.91
N ALA A 609 -4.01 -20.31 -24.69
CA ALA A 609 -3.73 -21.20 -23.58
C ALA A 609 -5.00 -21.64 -22.81
N VAL A 610 -6.05 -20.82 -22.77
CA VAL A 610 -7.21 -21.03 -21.88
C VAL A 610 -8.54 -21.15 -22.63
N ASP A 611 -8.90 -20.21 -23.52
CA ASP A 611 -10.20 -20.24 -24.21
C ASP A 611 -10.24 -21.33 -25.29
N GLY A 612 -9.17 -21.39 -26.08
CA GLY A 612 -8.98 -22.31 -27.20
C GLY A 612 -9.87 -22.01 -28.40
N PHE A 613 -9.62 -22.74 -29.47
CA PHE A 613 -10.31 -22.59 -30.76
C PHE A 613 -11.20 -23.79 -31.05
N MET A 614 -12.25 -23.58 -31.85
CA MET A 614 -13.25 -24.61 -32.17
C MET A 614 -13.08 -25.13 -33.60
N TRP A 615 -12.61 -26.36 -33.75
CA TRP A 615 -12.56 -27.07 -35.04
C TRP A 615 -13.53 -28.25 -35.06
N ASN A 616 -14.44 -28.30 -36.02
CA ASN A 616 -15.39 -29.42 -36.22
C ASN A 616 -16.14 -29.90 -34.95
N GLY A 617 -16.32 -29.02 -33.95
CA GLY A 617 -17.03 -29.31 -32.70
C GLY A 617 -16.16 -29.74 -31.52
N THR A 618 -14.83 -29.74 -31.66
CA THR A 618 -13.83 -29.98 -30.60
C THR A 618 -13.01 -28.72 -30.35
N VAL A 619 -12.68 -28.45 -29.08
CA VAL A 619 -11.78 -27.36 -28.71
C VAL A 619 -10.34 -27.84 -28.80
N TYR A 620 -9.45 -27.04 -29.38
CA TYR A 620 -8.00 -27.22 -29.40
C TYR A 620 -7.31 -25.91 -28.96
N PHE A 621 -6.02 -26.00 -28.66
CA PHE A 621 -5.20 -24.91 -28.13
C PHE A 621 -3.91 -24.82 -28.94
N THR A 622 -3.43 -23.62 -29.22
CA THR A 622 -2.12 -23.35 -29.83
C THR A 622 -1.11 -23.00 -28.75
N ASN A 623 0.15 -22.79 -29.11
CA ASN A 623 1.21 -22.48 -28.16
C ASN A 623 1.56 -20.99 -28.24
N ALA A 624 1.08 -20.21 -27.28
CA ALA A 624 1.25 -18.75 -27.18
C ALA A 624 2.68 -18.21 -27.12
N SER A 625 3.70 -19.06 -27.20
CA SER A 625 5.12 -18.64 -27.30
C SER A 625 5.76 -19.09 -28.60
N MET A 626 4.96 -19.55 -29.55
CA MET A 626 5.36 -20.10 -30.83
C MET A 626 4.34 -19.72 -31.90
N PHE A 627 4.74 -18.77 -32.75
CA PHE A 627 3.89 -18.19 -33.79
C PHE A 627 3.31 -19.19 -34.81
N ASP A 628 3.87 -20.41 -34.88
CA ASP A 628 3.53 -21.48 -35.83
C ASP A 628 3.70 -22.82 -35.08
N THR A 629 2.60 -23.30 -34.49
CA THR A 629 2.62 -24.42 -33.55
C THR A 629 2.93 -25.75 -34.24
N ASP A 630 2.47 -25.95 -35.48
CA ASP A 630 2.70 -27.20 -36.23
C ASP A 630 3.85 -27.15 -37.25
N ASN A 631 4.50 -25.98 -37.38
CA ASN A 631 5.70 -25.71 -38.17
C ASN A 631 5.51 -25.92 -39.68
N ASP A 632 4.36 -25.54 -40.20
CA ASP A 632 4.03 -25.67 -41.61
C ASP A 632 4.33 -24.40 -42.43
N GLY A 633 4.61 -23.29 -41.74
CA GLY A 633 4.97 -21.99 -42.28
C GLY A 633 3.84 -20.97 -42.38
N LEU A 634 2.62 -21.28 -41.91
CA LEU A 634 1.56 -20.33 -41.59
C LEU A 634 1.65 -19.92 -40.12
N ASP A 635 1.21 -18.71 -39.81
CA ASP A 635 1.15 -18.21 -38.44
C ASP A 635 -0.20 -18.68 -37.84
N ASP A 636 -0.22 -19.17 -36.59
CA ASP A 636 -1.43 -19.77 -35.97
C ASP A 636 -2.63 -18.81 -36.06
N GLY A 637 -2.39 -17.51 -35.82
CA GLY A 637 -3.37 -16.42 -35.97
C GLY A 637 -4.01 -16.27 -37.34
N GLU A 638 -3.27 -16.50 -38.43
CA GLU A 638 -3.80 -16.52 -39.80
C GLU A 638 -4.69 -17.74 -40.01
N GLU A 639 -4.34 -18.88 -39.44
CA GLU A 639 -5.06 -20.13 -39.64
C GLU A 639 -6.40 -20.17 -38.90
N VAL A 640 -6.51 -19.51 -37.75
CA VAL A 640 -7.76 -19.48 -36.97
C VAL A 640 -8.71 -18.35 -37.37
N VAL A 641 -8.20 -17.26 -37.95
CA VAL A 641 -8.98 -16.09 -38.37
C VAL A 641 -8.75 -15.81 -39.85
N ASP A 642 -9.83 -15.76 -40.65
CA ASP A 642 -9.82 -15.38 -42.08
C ASP A 642 -8.80 -14.26 -42.38
N GLY A 643 -7.62 -14.63 -42.89
CA GLY A 643 -6.52 -13.70 -43.02
C GLY A 643 -6.20 -13.28 -44.47
N LEU A 644 -4.92 -13.10 -44.78
CA LEU A 644 -4.42 -12.69 -46.11
C LEU A 644 -4.75 -13.68 -47.23
N ASP A 645 -4.83 -14.97 -46.93
CA ASP A 645 -5.06 -16.02 -47.92
C ASP A 645 -6.53 -16.46 -48.07
N GLN A 646 -7.37 -16.07 -47.11
CA GLN A 646 -8.81 -16.36 -47.02
C GLN A 646 -9.18 -17.81 -46.67
N TYR A 647 -8.23 -18.61 -46.19
CA TYR A 647 -8.44 -19.96 -45.70
C TYR A 647 -8.37 -19.99 -44.17
N ILE A 648 -9.08 -20.95 -43.56
CA ILE A 648 -9.01 -21.23 -42.12
C ILE A 648 -8.64 -22.69 -42.01
N THR A 649 -7.38 -22.97 -41.71
CA THR A 649 -6.78 -24.29 -41.55
C THR A 649 -6.67 -24.65 -40.07
N HIS A 650 -6.15 -25.83 -39.75
CA HIS A 650 -6.02 -26.27 -38.37
C HIS A 650 -4.58 -26.07 -37.88
N ALA A 651 -4.36 -25.03 -37.07
CA ALA A 651 -3.06 -24.63 -36.50
C ALA A 651 -2.29 -25.61 -35.56
N ASN A 652 -2.67 -26.88 -35.54
CA ASN A 652 -1.92 -27.95 -34.86
C ASN A 652 -1.71 -29.16 -35.78
N ASN A 653 -2.09 -29.01 -37.05
CA ASN A 653 -2.12 -30.03 -38.05
C ASN A 653 -1.70 -29.41 -39.40
N ALA A 654 -0.39 -29.48 -39.64
CA ALA A 654 0.29 -28.96 -40.81
C ALA A 654 -0.24 -29.38 -42.20
N ASP A 655 -1.22 -30.28 -42.29
CA ASP A 655 -1.84 -30.81 -43.51
C ASP A 655 -3.33 -31.03 -43.20
N THR A 656 -4.14 -30.00 -43.38
CA THR A 656 -5.52 -29.94 -42.87
C THR A 656 -6.47 -30.89 -43.59
N ASP A 657 -6.24 -31.19 -44.87
CA ASP A 657 -7.08 -32.06 -45.68
C ASP A 657 -6.50 -33.48 -45.94
N ASP A 658 -5.36 -33.79 -45.29
CA ASP A 658 -4.67 -35.07 -45.25
C ASP A 658 -4.23 -35.57 -46.64
N ASP A 659 -3.74 -34.68 -47.51
CA ASP A 659 -3.40 -34.99 -48.90
C ASP A 659 -1.89 -35.15 -49.15
N GLY A 660 -1.06 -34.82 -48.16
CA GLY A 660 0.39 -34.92 -48.17
C GLY A 660 1.13 -33.64 -48.59
N LEU A 661 0.42 -32.55 -48.84
CA LEU A 661 0.95 -31.19 -48.93
C LEU A 661 0.68 -30.46 -47.61
N ASN A 662 1.60 -29.60 -47.19
CA ASN A 662 1.37 -28.81 -45.99
C ASN A 662 0.63 -27.52 -46.33
N ASP A 663 -0.22 -27.02 -45.44
CA ASP A 663 -1.13 -25.90 -45.71
C ASP A 663 -0.35 -24.64 -46.15
N GLY A 664 0.74 -24.30 -45.44
CA GLY A 664 1.66 -23.23 -45.83
C GLY A 664 2.39 -23.46 -47.17
N GLY A 665 2.56 -24.72 -47.57
CA GLY A 665 3.10 -25.11 -48.89
C GLY A 665 2.12 -24.87 -50.04
N GLU A 666 0.82 -24.92 -49.76
CA GLU A 666 -0.26 -24.68 -50.72
C GLU A 666 -0.46 -23.21 -51.00
N VAL A 667 -0.41 -22.41 -49.93
CA VAL A 667 -0.71 -20.98 -49.98
C VAL A 667 0.54 -20.14 -50.24
N LEU A 668 1.56 -20.26 -49.38
CA LEU A 668 2.69 -19.32 -49.35
C LEU A 668 3.86 -19.78 -50.22
N HIS A 669 4.19 -21.06 -50.15
CA HIS A 669 5.39 -21.63 -50.75
C HIS A 669 5.08 -22.57 -51.91
N ILE A 670 4.35 -22.09 -52.92
CA ILE A 670 4.06 -22.85 -54.14
C ILE A 670 5.37 -23.46 -54.69
N PRO A 671 5.56 -24.80 -54.60
CA PRO A 671 6.83 -25.48 -54.88
C PRO A 671 7.38 -25.25 -56.31
N ARG A 672 6.55 -24.71 -57.21
CA ARG A 672 6.83 -24.53 -58.64
C ARG A 672 6.64 -23.07 -59.07
N PRO A 673 7.63 -22.44 -59.72
CA PRO A 673 7.44 -21.11 -60.29
C PRO A 673 6.29 -21.13 -61.31
N TRP A 674 5.37 -20.16 -61.21
CA TRP A 674 4.24 -19.93 -62.14
C TRP A 674 3.04 -20.89 -62.05
N GLN A 675 2.90 -21.67 -60.98
CA GLN A 675 1.64 -22.32 -60.60
C GLN A 675 0.84 -21.40 -59.67
N SER A 676 -0.49 -21.58 -59.61
CA SER A 676 -1.35 -20.87 -58.65
C SER A 676 -1.49 -21.71 -57.36
N ALA A 677 -1.84 -21.07 -56.24
CA ALA A 677 -2.09 -21.79 -54.98
C ALA A 677 -3.20 -22.84 -55.12
N THR A 678 -3.07 -23.93 -54.37
CA THR A 678 -4.11 -24.94 -54.13
C THR A 678 -4.95 -24.54 -52.91
N ASN A 679 -5.98 -25.31 -52.58
CA ASN A 679 -6.89 -25.04 -51.49
C ASN A 679 -6.62 -26.01 -50.33
N PRO A 680 -6.08 -25.55 -49.19
CA PRO A 680 -5.67 -26.43 -48.07
C PRO A 680 -6.82 -27.09 -47.29
N LEU A 681 -8.05 -26.94 -47.76
CA LEU A 681 -9.25 -27.55 -47.19
C LEU A 681 -9.89 -28.58 -48.13
N ASP A 682 -9.30 -28.78 -49.31
CA ASP A 682 -9.86 -29.58 -50.37
C ASP A 682 -8.75 -30.35 -51.08
N ASN A 683 -8.63 -31.62 -50.71
CA ASN A 683 -7.55 -32.50 -51.15
C ASN A 683 -7.48 -32.77 -52.66
N ASP A 684 -8.34 -32.17 -53.49
CA ASP A 684 -8.39 -32.27 -54.96
C ASP A 684 -8.97 -30.96 -55.51
N THR A 685 -8.13 -29.90 -55.53
CA THR A 685 -8.56 -28.52 -55.80
C THR A 685 -9.15 -28.33 -57.20
N ASP A 686 -8.75 -29.13 -58.20
CA ASP A 686 -9.23 -29.02 -59.58
C ASP A 686 -10.27 -30.09 -60.00
N ASP A 687 -10.79 -30.88 -59.03
CA ASP A 687 -11.89 -31.84 -59.15
C ASP A 687 -11.63 -32.94 -60.20
N ASP A 688 -10.39 -33.39 -60.33
CA ASP A 688 -9.92 -34.25 -61.41
C ASP A 688 -9.70 -35.71 -60.96
N GLY A 689 -9.76 -35.95 -59.65
CA GLY A 689 -9.70 -37.26 -59.01
C GLY A 689 -8.30 -37.66 -58.53
N GLN A 690 -7.35 -36.73 -58.52
CA GLN A 690 -5.99 -36.88 -58.01
C GLN A 690 -5.76 -35.91 -56.86
N PRO A 691 -5.09 -36.32 -55.76
CA PRO A 691 -4.84 -35.40 -54.67
C PRO A 691 -3.76 -34.35 -54.96
N ASP A 692 -3.89 -33.14 -54.41
CA ASP A 692 -2.97 -32.04 -54.72
C ASP A 692 -1.54 -32.32 -54.25
N GLY A 693 -1.38 -32.81 -53.03
CA GLY A 693 -0.10 -33.27 -52.48
C GLY A 693 0.52 -34.42 -53.28
N TRP A 694 -0.30 -35.27 -53.87
CA TRP A 694 0.15 -36.32 -54.80
C TRP A 694 0.56 -35.76 -56.16
N GLU A 695 -0.06 -34.70 -56.67
CA GLU A 695 0.36 -34.06 -57.91
C GLU A 695 1.63 -33.21 -57.74
N MET A 696 1.79 -32.68 -56.52
CA MET A 696 2.90 -31.80 -56.16
C MET A 696 4.14 -32.55 -55.67
N GLN A 697 3.99 -33.80 -55.21
CA GLN A 697 5.00 -34.71 -54.64
C GLN A 697 6.31 -34.01 -54.28
N VAL A 698 6.37 -33.45 -53.07
CA VAL A 698 7.65 -32.96 -52.55
C VAL A 698 8.50 -34.15 -52.05
N PHE A 699 7.87 -35.22 -51.51
CA PHE A 699 8.48 -36.55 -51.26
C PHE A 699 7.44 -37.69 -51.17
N SER A 700 7.75 -38.90 -51.66
CA SER A 700 7.10 -40.16 -51.25
C SER A 700 8.05 -41.37 -51.21
N VAL A 701 7.66 -42.38 -50.43
CA VAL A 701 8.39 -43.55 -49.91
C VAL A 701 8.74 -44.56 -50.99
N GLN A 702 9.97 -44.48 -51.47
CA GLN A 702 10.87 -45.60 -51.77
C GLN A 702 12.16 -45.09 -52.43
N GLN A 703 12.23 -43.76 -52.61
CA GLN A 703 13.35 -42.99 -53.11
C GLN A 703 13.79 -43.48 -54.49
N ASN A 704 13.44 -42.69 -55.51
CA ASN A 704 14.57 -42.02 -56.15
C ASN A 704 14.38 -40.58 -56.61
N THR A 705 14.06 -39.76 -55.61
CA THR A 705 14.58 -38.40 -55.37
C THR A 705 14.32 -37.28 -56.38
N ASN A 706 13.66 -36.27 -55.81
CA ASN A 706 13.42 -34.89 -56.25
C ASN A 706 12.22 -34.71 -57.17
N SER A 707 11.28 -33.87 -56.72
CA SER A 707 10.08 -33.47 -57.45
C SER A 707 10.39 -33.16 -58.92
N HIS A 708 9.81 -33.95 -59.82
CA HIS A 708 9.98 -33.75 -61.25
C HIS A 708 8.86 -32.82 -61.72
N SER A 709 9.13 -31.52 -61.65
CA SER A 709 8.30 -30.55 -62.37
C SER A 709 8.51 -30.78 -63.87
N LEU A 710 7.68 -31.62 -64.48
CA LEU A 710 7.63 -31.81 -65.91
C LEU A 710 6.56 -30.88 -66.46
N TRP A 711 6.91 -30.10 -67.48
CA TRP A 711 5.94 -29.30 -68.20
C TRP A 711 5.69 -29.90 -69.57
N VAL A 712 4.42 -29.96 -69.96
CA VAL A 712 3.96 -30.55 -71.21
C VAL A 712 3.49 -29.42 -72.11
N THR A 713 4.09 -29.34 -73.29
CA THR A 713 3.56 -28.53 -74.39
C THR A 713 2.81 -29.38 -75.37
N THR A 714 1.78 -28.82 -76.01
CA THR A 714 1.08 -29.44 -77.13
C THR A 714 1.74 -29.16 -78.48
N GLN A 715 2.80 -28.33 -78.50
CA GLN A 715 3.50 -27.88 -79.71
C GLN A 715 5.01 -27.99 -79.54
N ASN A 716 5.73 -28.21 -80.64
CA ASN A 716 7.18 -28.21 -80.62
C ASN A 716 7.72 -26.84 -80.18
N TRP A 717 8.73 -26.84 -79.32
CA TRP A 717 9.33 -25.63 -78.78
C TRP A 717 10.85 -25.75 -78.73
N LEU A 718 11.51 -24.60 -78.57
CA LEU A 718 12.96 -24.49 -78.60
C LEU A 718 13.47 -24.03 -77.22
N PRO A 719 14.36 -24.79 -76.56
CA PRO A 719 14.98 -24.40 -75.29
C PRO A 719 15.76 -23.07 -75.35
N LEU A 720 15.94 -22.42 -74.20
CA LEU A 720 16.81 -21.24 -74.07
C LEU A 720 18.26 -21.62 -74.38
N GLY A 721 18.94 -20.80 -75.20
CA GLY A 721 20.31 -21.06 -75.66
C GLY A 721 20.42 -21.92 -76.91
N CYS A 722 19.27 -22.30 -77.49
CA CYS A 722 19.19 -23.09 -78.71
C CYS A 722 18.70 -22.28 -79.92
N ASP A 723 19.26 -22.58 -81.09
CA ASP A 723 18.92 -21.90 -82.35
C ASP A 723 18.26 -22.83 -83.39
N SER A 724 18.20 -24.16 -83.14
CA SER A 724 17.78 -25.17 -84.13
C SER A 724 16.87 -26.26 -83.54
N MET A 725 15.69 -26.45 -84.16
CA MET A 725 14.68 -27.44 -83.76
C MET A 725 15.14 -28.90 -83.93
N ILE A 726 16.19 -29.14 -84.71
CA ILE A 726 16.74 -30.49 -84.96
C ILE A 726 17.82 -30.85 -83.94
N GLU A 727 18.49 -29.84 -83.37
CA GLU A 727 19.63 -30.06 -82.48
C GLU A 727 19.19 -30.14 -81.02
N CYS A 728 18.14 -29.41 -80.68
CA CYS A 728 17.63 -29.35 -79.30
C CYS A 728 16.15 -28.97 -79.23
N GLY A 729 15.42 -29.02 -80.35
CA GLY A 729 13.98 -28.80 -80.33
C GLY A 729 13.27 -29.93 -79.60
N LEU A 730 12.39 -29.56 -78.69
CA LEU A 730 11.57 -30.49 -77.92
C LEU A 730 10.16 -30.51 -78.51
N GLY A 731 9.59 -31.71 -78.69
CA GLY A 731 8.20 -31.88 -79.13
C GLY A 731 7.20 -31.86 -77.99
N PRO A 732 5.95 -32.22 -78.28
CA PRO A 732 4.93 -32.32 -77.24
C PRO A 732 5.37 -33.33 -76.17
N GLY A 733 5.26 -32.97 -74.90
CA GLY A 733 5.68 -33.81 -73.78
C GLY A 733 7.18 -33.84 -73.44
N GLY A 734 8.00 -32.87 -73.91
CA GLY A 734 9.37 -32.69 -73.39
C GLY A 734 10.47 -33.51 -74.08
N TRP A 735 10.20 -34.11 -75.24
CA TRP A 735 11.13 -35.02 -75.92
C TRP A 735 11.94 -34.39 -77.04
N VAL A 736 13.22 -34.75 -77.19
CA VAL A 736 14.05 -34.28 -78.31
C VAL A 736 13.58 -34.89 -79.61
N TRP A 737 13.27 -34.02 -80.58
CA TRP A 737 12.92 -34.46 -81.91
C TRP A 737 14.17 -34.85 -82.71
N ASP A 738 14.46 -36.15 -82.81
CA ASP A 738 15.61 -36.65 -83.57
C ASP A 738 15.36 -36.56 -85.09
N SER A 739 14.31 -37.23 -85.58
CA SER A 739 13.94 -37.15 -87.01
C SER A 739 12.55 -37.73 -87.31
N TYR A 740 11.99 -37.39 -88.48
CA TYR A 740 10.73 -37.97 -88.99
C TYR A 740 10.73 -39.51 -89.12
N LEU A 741 11.90 -40.17 -89.07
CA LEU A 741 12.05 -41.63 -89.18
C LEU A 741 12.13 -42.33 -87.82
N LYS A 742 12.61 -41.64 -86.79
CA LYS A 742 12.88 -42.22 -85.46
C LYS A 742 12.00 -41.65 -84.35
N GLY A 743 11.33 -40.52 -84.59
CA GLY A 743 10.47 -39.87 -83.61
C GLY A 743 11.27 -39.21 -82.48
N PHE A 744 10.66 -39.19 -81.32
CA PHE A 744 11.10 -38.53 -80.09
C PHE A 744 12.07 -39.41 -79.29
N GLN A 745 13.12 -38.83 -78.69
CA GLN A 745 14.12 -39.53 -77.85
C GLN A 745 14.49 -38.73 -76.59
N THR A 746 15.03 -39.42 -75.57
CA THR A 746 15.57 -38.82 -74.33
C THR A 746 16.79 -37.95 -74.65
N SER A 747 17.11 -37.01 -73.77
CA SER A 747 18.02 -35.90 -74.07
C SER A 747 19.53 -36.22 -74.12
N GLY A 748 19.90 -37.51 -74.07
CA GLY A 748 21.28 -38.00 -74.17
C GLY A 748 22.03 -38.08 -72.83
N ASP A 749 23.35 -38.22 -72.91
CA ASP A 749 24.32 -38.21 -71.79
C ASP A 749 25.10 -36.89 -71.88
N ARG A 750 24.58 -35.83 -71.27
CA ARG A 750 25.16 -34.48 -71.37
C ARG A 750 26.37 -34.32 -70.45
N ASN A 751 26.44 -35.07 -69.34
CA ASN A 751 27.54 -34.99 -68.39
C ASN A 751 28.77 -35.85 -68.82
N GLY A 752 28.59 -36.75 -69.80
CA GLY A 752 29.63 -37.56 -70.42
C GLY A 752 30.11 -38.73 -69.57
N ASP A 753 29.29 -39.22 -68.64
CA ASP A 753 29.63 -40.31 -67.72
C ASP A 753 29.38 -41.72 -68.30
N GLY A 754 28.75 -41.82 -69.47
CA GLY A 754 28.46 -43.06 -70.17
C GLY A 754 27.14 -43.72 -69.76
N ALA A 755 26.39 -43.14 -68.83
CA ALA A 755 24.97 -43.41 -68.60
C ALA A 755 24.15 -42.36 -69.36
N LEU A 756 23.00 -42.75 -69.92
CA LEU A 756 22.05 -41.75 -70.40
C LEU A 756 21.61 -40.94 -69.18
N ASP A 757 21.57 -39.61 -69.30
CA ASP A 757 21.04 -38.78 -68.22
C ASP A 757 19.62 -39.31 -67.90
N PRO A 758 19.25 -39.46 -66.61
CA PRO A 758 17.90 -39.85 -66.25
C PRO A 758 16.90 -38.88 -66.88
N LYS A 759 15.65 -39.35 -67.09
CA LYS A 759 14.60 -38.58 -67.80
C LYS A 759 14.46 -37.15 -67.26
N TYR A 760 14.81 -36.89 -66.00
CA TYR A 760 14.67 -35.59 -65.36
C TYR A 760 15.90 -35.19 -64.54
N PHE A 761 16.50 -34.06 -64.90
CA PHE A 761 17.50 -33.34 -64.11
C PHE A 761 17.07 -31.85 -64.11
N VAL A 762 15.96 -31.53 -63.43
CA VAL A 762 15.37 -30.17 -63.42
C VAL A 762 15.72 -29.39 -62.16
N TYR A 763 16.29 -30.02 -61.12
CA TYR A 763 16.65 -29.32 -59.89
C TYR A 763 17.84 -28.34 -60.04
N GLU A 764 18.59 -28.38 -61.16
CA GLU A 764 19.73 -27.48 -61.43
C GLU A 764 19.44 -26.40 -62.49
N MET A 765 18.23 -26.32 -63.05
CA MET A 765 17.90 -25.25 -63.99
C MET A 765 17.51 -23.98 -63.23
N ASN A 766 18.38 -22.97 -63.28
CA ASN A 766 18.00 -21.60 -62.90
C ASN A 766 16.99 -21.06 -63.93
N LEU A 767 15.70 -21.29 -63.68
CA LEU A 767 14.58 -20.93 -64.58
C LEU A 767 14.26 -19.42 -64.58
N THR A 768 15.10 -18.58 -63.99
CA THR A 768 14.86 -17.12 -64.00
C THR A 768 14.75 -16.58 -65.44
N GLY A 769 13.59 -16.00 -65.77
CA GLY A 769 13.31 -15.43 -67.10
C GLY A 769 12.70 -16.38 -68.14
N PHE A 770 12.27 -17.59 -67.74
CA PHE A 770 11.47 -18.48 -68.58
C PHE A 770 10.00 -18.01 -68.64
N THR A 771 9.34 -18.20 -69.79
CA THR A 771 7.90 -17.92 -69.97
C THR A 771 7.26 -19.12 -70.64
N ILE A 772 6.17 -19.63 -70.04
CA ILE A 772 5.46 -20.80 -70.56
C ILE A 772 4.81 -20.43 -71.91
N PRO A 773 5.02 -21.22 -72.99
CA PRO A 773 4.35 -20.99 -74.26
C PRO A 773 2.81 -21.05 -74.10
N ALA A 774 2.06 -20.30 -74.90
CA ALA A 774 0.59 -20.17 -74.78
C ALA A 774 -0.24 -21.49 -74.91
N GLY A 775 0.40 -22.65 -75.09
CA GLY A 775 -0.24 -23.97 -75.11
C GLY A 775 0.58 -25.03 -74.36
N GLY A 776 1.45 -24.61 -73.43
CA GLY A 776 2.09 -25.48 -72.45
C GLY A 776 1.49 -25.28 -71.06
N ARG A 777 1.51 -26.34 -70.26
CA ARG A 777 1.09 -26.39 -68.84
C ARG A 777 2.06 -27.29 -68.06
N TRP A 778 1.94 -27.31 -66.74
CA TRP A 778 2.56 -28.35 -65.94
C TRP A 778 1.90 -29.70 -66.22
N ALA A 779 2.67 -30.79 -66.13
CA ALA A 779 2.16 -32.13 -66.43
C ALA A 779 1.11 -32.57 -65.41
N LEU A 780 1.38 -32.27 -64.14
CA LEU A 780 0.53 -32.37 -62.97
C LEU A 780 0.32 -30.94 -62.45
N ASP A 781 -0.92 -30.47 -62.42
CA ASP A 781 -1.28 -29.09 -62.07
C ASP A 781 -2.58 -29.08 -61.25
N PRO A 782 -2.50 -29.21 -59.92
CA PRO A 782 -3.69 -29.23 -59.06
C PRO A 782 -4.37 -27.86 -58.92
N SER A 783 -3.85 -26.81 -59.57
CA SER A 783 -4.36 -25.46 -59.32
C SER A 783 -5.77 -25.25 -59.87
N TYR A 784 -6.60 -24.53 -59.10
CA TYR A 784 -8.01 -24.32 -59.42
C TYR A 784 -8.24 -23.84 -60.87
N GLY A 785 -9.05 -24.60 -61.62
CA GLY A 785 -9.40 -24.29 -63.00
C GLY A 785 -8.33 -24.70 -64.03
N SER A 786 -7.36 -25.49 -63.59
CA SER A 786 -6.52 -26.35 -64.42
C SER A 786 -7.35 -27.23 -65.38
N MET A 787 -6.68 -27.76 -66.40
CA MET A 787 -7.29 -28.78 -67.24
C MET A 787 -7.03 -30.15 -66.59
N PRO A 788 -8.04 -31.04 -66.53
CA PRO A 788 -7.85 -32.37 -65.94
C PRO A 788 -6.68 -33.09 -66.59
N ASP A 789 -5.77 -33.61 -65.77
CA ASP A 789 -4.63 -34.39 -66.20
C ASP A 789 -4.64 -35.86 -65.79
N SER A 790 -5.64 -36.25 -65.02
CA SER A 790 -6.09 -37.63 -64.77
C SER A 790 -6.20 -38.51 -66.03
N ALA A 791 -6.38 -37.90 -67.20
CA ALA A 791 -6.50 -38.55 -68.50
C ALA A 791 -5.20 -38.63 -69.32
N PHE A 792 -4.09 -38.07 -68.83
CA PHE A 792 -2.78 -38.22 -69.44
C PHE A 792 -2.05 -39.45 -68.87
N ASP A 793 -1.05 -39.86 -69.63
CA ASP A 793 -0.06 -40.89 -69.32
C ASP A 793 1.27 -40.19 -69.63
N ILE A 794 1.87 -39.61 -68.60
CA ILE A 794 2.93 -38.61 -68.74
C ILE A 794 4.25 -39.26 -69.17
N ASP A 795 4.60 -40.37 -68.55
CA ASP A 795 5.81 -41.13 -68.82
C ASP A 795 5.63 -42.17 -69.94
N ASN A 796 4.39 -42.35 -70.40
CA ASN A 796 3.98 -43.22 -71.50
C ASN A 796 4.25 -44.71 -71.21
N ASP A 797 4.00 -45.13 -69.98
CA ASP A 797 4.17 -46.48 -69.46
C ASP A 797 2.91 -47.37 -69.67
N THR A 798 1.83 -46.76 -70.18
CA THR A 798 0.48 -47.31 -70.45
C THR A 798 -0.50 -47.33 -69.28
N LEU A 799 -0.12 -46.81 -68.12
CA LEU A 799 -0.98 -46.46 -67.01
C LEU A 799 -1.44 -45.00 -67.17
N LEU A 800 -2.63 -44.67 -66.67
CA LEU A 800 -3.08 -43.26 -66.64
C LEU A 800 -2.81 -42.72 -65.26
N ASN A 801 -2.44 -41.44 -65.14
CA ASN A 801 -2.11 -40.83 -63.85
C ASN A 801 -3.18 -41.07 -62.75
N SER A 802 -4.47 -41.06 -63.14
CA SER A 802 -5.60 -41.36 -62.23
C SER A 802 -5.63 -42.77 -61.62
N LEU A 803 -4.88 -43.72 -62.20
CA LEU A 803 -4.69 -45.06 -61.67
C LEU A 803 -3.40 -45.19 -60.86
N GLU A 804 -2.49 -44.22 -60.96
CA GLU A 804 -1.19 -44.21 -60.30
C GLU A 804 -1.27 -43.62 -58.89
N ALA A 805 -2.33 -42.85 -58.61
CA ALA A 805 -2.59 -42.25 -57.30
C ALA A 805 -2.52 -43.24 -56.11
N PRO A 806 -2.22 -42.76 -54.88
CA PRO A 806 -2.01 -43.60 -53.70
C PRO A 806 -3.23 -44.44 -53.32
N ASN A 807 -4.42 -43.94 -53.64
CA ASN A 807 -5.69 -44.62 -53.40
C ASN A 807 -6.00 -45.75 -54.42
N ARG A 808 -5.09 -46.03 -55.36
CA ARG A 808 -5.21 -47.03 -56.42
C ARG A 808 -4.05 -48.01 -56.44
N TRP A 809 -3.00 -47.71 -57.22
CA TRP A 809 -1.85 -48.58 -57.44
C TRP A 809 -0.55 -48.02 -56.84
N ASP A 810 -0.54 -46.75 -56.38
CA ASP A 810 0.60 -46.12 -55.68
C ASP A 810 1.91 -46.22 -56.48
N THR A 811 1.87 -45.79 -57.74
CA THR A 811 3.01 -45.78 -58.70
C THR A 811 3.36 -44.34 -59.06
N ASN A 812 4.60 -44.06 -59.45
CA ASN A 812 5.09 -42.71 -59.69
C ASN A 812 4.70 -42.23 -61.11
N PRO A 813 3.83 -41.21 -61.26
CA PRO A 813 3.26 -40.82 -62.56
C PRO A 813 4.23 -40.16 -63.54
N VAL A 814 5.49 -39.96 -63.13
CA VAL A 814 6.54 -39.39 -63.97
C VAL A 814 7.68 -40.37 -64.24
N ASP A 815 7.71 -41.52 -63.55
CA ASP A 815 8.75 -42.55 -63.67
C ASP A 815 8.13 -43.87 -64.10
N ASP A 816 8.58 -44.41 -65.23
CA ASP A 816 7.91 -45.55 -65.87
C ASP A 816 8.14 -46.88 -65.14
N ASP A 817 9.00 -46.92 -64.13
CA ASP A 817 9.42 -48.12 -63.40
C ASP A 817 9.67 -47.74 -61.94
N THR A 818 8.59 -47.64 -61.16
CA THR A 818 8.63 -47.10 -59.79
C THR A 818 9.49 -47.92 -58.83
N ASP A 819 9.50 -49.24 -58.99
CA ASP A 819 10.25 -50.16 -58.12
C ASP A 819 11.64 -50.56 -58.66
N GLY A 820 11.96 -50.11 -59.88
CA GLY A 820 13.26 -50.25 -60.52
C GLY A 820 13.57 -51.67 -61.00
N ASP A 821 12.54 -52.50 -61.25
CA ASP A 821 12.68 -53.89 -61.65
C ASP A 821 12.80 -54.09 -63.18
N LEU A 822 12.76 -52.99 -63.95
CA LEU A 822 12.81 -52.89 -65.41
C LEU A 822 11.52 -53.27 -66.14
N LEU A 823 10.39 -53.32 -65.44
CA LEU A 823 9.05 -53.45 -66.03
C LEU A 823 8.29 -52.13 -65.92
N PRO A 824 7.52 -51.75 -66.95
CA PRO A 824 6.68 -50.58 -66.84
C PRO A 824 5.51 -50.78 -65.87
N ASP A 825 5.24 -49.81 -65.01
CA ASP A 825 4.20 -49.89 -63.97
C ASP A 825 2.83 -50.28 -64.56
N GLY A 826 2.42 -49.69 -65.69
CA GLY A 826 1.18 -50.01 -66.39
C GLY A 826 1.08 -51.45 -66.88
N TRP A 827 2.21 -52.11 -67.17
CA TRP A 827 2.23 -53.54 -67.50
C TRP A 827 2.03 -54.40 -66.26
N GLU A 828 2.65 -54.00 -65.16
CA GLU A 828 2.52 -54.68 -63.87
C GLU A 828 1.09 -54.60 -63.35
N VAL A 829 0.52 -53.39 -63.34
CA VAL A 829 -0.89 -53.14 -62.99
C VAL A 829 -1.82 -53.96 -63.89
N SER A 830 -1.64 -53.95 -65.22
CA SER A 830 -2.48 -54.74 -66.13
C SER A 830 -2.37 -56.25 -65.88
N ALA A 831 -1.19 -56.74 -65.52
CA ALA A 831 -0.98 -58.15 -65.18
C ALA A 831 -1.63 -58.51 -63.83
N SER A 832 -1.50 -57.63 -62.84
CA SER A 832 -2.10 -57.74 -61.50
C SER A 832 -3.63 -57.72 -61.56
N GLU A 833 -4.22 -56.78 -62.30
CA GLU A 833 -5.67 -56.70 -62.49
C GLU A 833 -6.23 -57.97 -63.16
N ARG A 834 -5.51 -58.54 -64.14
CA ARG A 834 -5.88 -59.83 -64.76
C ARG A 834 -5.77 -61.00 -63.79
N ALA A 835 -4.81 -60.96 -62.88
CA ALA A 835 -4.66 -61.99 -61.84
C ALA A 835 -5.83 -61.93 -60.83
N ILE A 836 -6.21 -60.72 -60.39
CA ILE A 836 -7.34 -60.48 -59.47
C ILE A 836 -8.66 -60.90 -60.15
N THR A 837 -8.95 -60.38 -61.35
CA THR A 837 -10.19 -60.68 -62.09
C THR A 837 -10.28 -62.16 -62.51
N GLY A 838 -9.12 -62.81 -62.73
CA GLY A 838 -9.01 -64.23 -62.99
C GLY A 838 -9.19 -65.14 -61.77
N GLY A 839 -9.32 -64.57 -60.56
CA GLY A 839 -9.44 -65.32 -59.30
C GLY A 839 -8.16 -66.07 -58.92
N LEU A 840 -7.00 -65.59 -59.37
CA LEU A 840 -5.68 -66.18 -59.10
C LEU A 840 -5.05 -65.66 -57.80
N VAL A 841 -5.64 -64.62 -57.19
CA VAL A 841 -5.26 -64.00 -55.91
C VAL A 841 -6.35 -64.33 -54.88
N ASP A 842 -5.98 -64.69 -53.64
CA ASP A 842 -6.95 -65.00 -52.58
C ASP A 842 -7.28 -63.75 -51.75
N ASN A 843 -8.51 -63.66 -51.21
CA ASN A 843 -8.95 -62.48 -50.45
C ASN A 843 -8.04 -62.12 -49.27
N ASN A 844 -7.36 -63.10 -48.67
CA ASN A 844 -6.44 -62.86 -47.57
C ASN A 844 -5.14 -62.15 -47.98
N THR A 845 -4.72 -62.23 -49.25
CA THR A 845 -3.56 -61.48 -49.75
C THR A 845 -3.94 -60.08 -50.22
N LEU A 846 -5.21 -59.83 -50.55
CA LEU A 846 -5.74 -58.51 -50.87
C LEU A 846 -6.02 -57.67 -49.60
N ASP A 847 -6.49 -58.29 -48.52
CA ASP A 847 -6.80 -57.62 -47.23
C ASP A 847 -5.55 -57.46 -46.31
N ALA A 848 -4.35 -57.83 -46.78
CA ALA A 848 -3.09 -57.77 -46.02
C ALA A 848 -2.16 -56.61 -46.43
N LEU A 849 -2.61 -55.81 -47.39
CA LEU A 849 -2.11 -54.47 -47.73
C LEU A 849 -3.05 -53.46 -47.07
#